data_AF-A0A2E8EZH8-F1
#
_entry.id   AF-A0A2E8EZH8-F1
#
_cell.length_a   1.000
_cell.length_b   1.000
_cell.length_c   1.000
_cell.angle_alpha   90.00
_cell.angle_beta   90.00
_cell.angle_gamma   90.00
#
_symmetry.space_group_name_H-M   'P 1'
#
loop_
_entity.id
_entity.type
_entity.pdbx_description
1 polymer ?
#
loop_
_entity_poly.entity_id
_entity_poly.type
_entity_poly.pdbx_seq_one_letter_code
_entity_poly.pdbx_strand_id
1 'polypeptide(L)'
;MHRTSCPKRDCMFHSCLFSALVTVASLALATDAQSADWPMWRNDEQRSASSSSQLPEVLHLQWTRQLAAPVPAWPNEARLHFDASYEPIVLGSRMFVGSMIDGSVIALDTRSGEELWRFYTNGPVRLAPVAFDRRVCFGSDDGWLYCVDAVSGKLQWKVSGAPVDRGAHWHLGNARLVSFWPVRGGPVVADGVVYFGAGIWPTLGVFVRAVEARTGKIIWTNGNSHAIANVRVDHNYLQESGLSPQGHMLVQGDLLIVPNGRSMPARLDRKTGKLHYFVQGYRNGDSRVIVDREIALVGRTGVVSLKDGREIANRWTAAGKDAPAGWSSSKIDLFEGPIFPYKFQQACDYRSVIDNGIAYGLDNGTVHVYDLRTARTSSQKNKTFNGKDIQPARWDATVLWTLKTPFSGKNLNTTTLLKAGTRLYAHSGRHLLAIQLAVAAENPKLPGSIAWTRTLPAEPSSMLAANDRLFVVTADGTIHCFGAKPGAPRHHQLVNSRAFARENPRSQLVKTVVDETQLRDGYAVVVGLTNGDLVTELLRATDFNVIAVDDDSTIIDTLRRRFGTDSRLGSRFQAIVHDPATFRLPPYIANLIVTEDVEALKLDLRSQWTSLLNSLRPYGGTLCLAEDPAIKTLISAAATSPALAGVQVRTSKNRLYCRRLGPLPGSAIWSHETGDAARSFYSRDNLVKAPLAVLWYGDGRDHGFFKRKDYGHGLKPQVAGGRLIALQVATNTLKSVDAYTGRLLWSRKLGGSARYASMPDGIYVGDERTCLVLDPATGKPRKTFPVDVGRASDVPVSVSDLRVDGQIILVAVRFNKVNAISQGRWNSTLLVALDRTTGKQLWSRSAKQRYNTAAIAVANERVFLVDSHSPEKIGLMRRRGQSLAAVSSTILAIDSRSGRQLWKTVRHDPPAKLTTLHFMGLRTQDDWLSYSSEQNLIIAGKSDRTFALNGSTGKPVWEKPIRGQQPLILGPETFINQSGHTYEVGTGSLLNGSALFRHGGCNYAVGGKNLLFLRSNCATYVDIDTKQKYAIRNLRSGCSNSLVAADGLLNAPCFSVGCVCNYPIQTSFAMFHLPESAAWHGTSPLKQ
;
A
#
# COMPACT_ATOMS: atom_id res chain seq x y z
N MET A 1 71.53 -17.55 42.21
CA MET A 1 71.04 -18.04 43.53
C MET A 1 69.61 -18.53 43.31
N HIS A 2 69.18 -19.74 43.65
CA HIS A 2 69.90 -20.96 44.05
C HIS A 2 69.11 -22.20 43.54
N ARG A 3 69.83 -23.21 42.99
CA ARG A 3 69.75 -24.69 43.22
C ARG A 3 68.35 -25.36 43.32
N THR A 4 68.04 -26.57 42.81
CA THR A 4 68.74 -27.74 42.21
C THR A 4 67.64 -28.71 41.65
N SER A 5 67.84 -29.80 40.90
CA SER A 5 68.99 -30.53 40.29
C SER A 5 68.48 -31.56 39.25
N CYS A 6 69.35 -32.05 38.35
CA CYS A 6 69.15 -33.32 37.62
C CYS A 6 69.46 -34.52 38.56
N PRO A 7 69.08 -35.81 38.31
CA PRO A 7 69.76 -36.63 37.27
C PRO A 7 69.04 -37.90 36.69
N LYS A 8 69.74 -38.58 35.74
CA LYS A 8 69.62 -39.99 35.24
C LYS A 8 68.54 -40.30 34.17
N ARG A 9 68.79 -41.06 33.07
CA ARG A 9 69.48 -42.38 32.84
C ARG A 9 68.66 -43.57 33.42
N ASP A 10 68.47 -44.73 32.79
CA ASP A 10 68.98 -45.33 31.53
C ASP A 10 67.97 -46.35 30.91
N CYS A 11 68.10 -46.56 29.60
CA CYS A 11 68.05 -47.80 28.79
C CYS A 11 67.49 -49.18 29.29
N MET A 12 66.91 -49.90 28.30
CA MET A 12 66.94 -51.37 28.01
C MET A 12 65.63 -52.19 27.99
N PHE A 13 65.26 -52.60 26.78
CA PHE A 13 64.82 -53.94 26.31
C PHE A 13 63.81 -54.81 27.10
N HIS A 14 62.72 -55.18 26.42
CA HIS A 14 62.35 -56.56 25.96
C HIS A 14 61.33 -56.35 24.81
N SER A 15 61.57 -56.64 23.53
CA SER A 15 62.01 -57.85 22.80
C SER A 15 60.86 -58.80 22.37
N CYS A 16 60.70 -58.87 21.04
CA CYS A 16 60.09 -59.93 20.23
C CYS A 16 58.55 -60.09 20.06
N LEU A 17 58.21 -60.31 18.78
CA LEU A 17 57.04 -61.01 18.20
C LEU A 17 55.64 -60.38 18.34
N PHE A 18 55.17 -59.74 17.25
CA PHE A 18 53.97 -60.23 16.55
C PHE A 18 53.98 -59.81 15.07
N SER A 19 53.70 -60.76 14.18
CA SER A 19 53.55 -60.52 12.74
C SER A 19 52.09 -60.21 12.36
N ALA A 20 51.91 -59.68 11.16
CA ALA A 20 50.66 -59.62 10.39
C ALA A 20 49.57 -58.63 10.86
N LEU A 21 49.61 -57.40 10.33
CA LEU A 21 48.44 -56.69 9.76
C LEU A 21 48.88 -55.46 8.95
N VAL A 22 49.47 -55.70 7.78
CA VAL A 22 49.76 -54.64 6.78
C VAL A 22 48.56 -54.47 5.86
N THR A 23 47.43 -54.07 6.44
CA THR A 23 46.25 -53.48 5.79
C THR A 23 45.31 -52.97 6.87
N VAL A 24 44.53 -51.91 6.59
CA VAL A 24 43.58 -51.25 7.53
C VAL A 24 44.24 -50.38 8.62
N ALA A 25 44.88 -49.27 8.22
CA ALA A 25 45.15 -48.12 9.11
C ALA A 25 45.04 -46.74 8.40
N SER A 26 44.41 -46.67 7.22
CA SER A 26 44.29 -45.44 6.41
C SER A 26 42.86 -44.87 6.37
N LEU A 27 41.97 -45.37 7.22
CA LEU A 27 40.52 -45.05 7.25
C LEU A 27 40.08 -44.72 8.69
N ALA A 28 40.40 -43.52 9.20
CA ALA A 28 39.78 -42.94 10.41
C ALA A 28 40.09 -41.44 10.67
N LEU A 29 40.53 -40.65 9.68
CA LEU A 29 40.58 -39.17 9.78
C LEU A 29 40.00 -38.48 8.54
N ALA A 30 38.94 -39.06 7.98
CA ALA A 30 37.97 -38.26 7.25
C ALA A 30 37.19 -37.45 8.30
N THR A 31 37.61 -36.20 8.53
CA THR A 31 36.72 -35.21 9.12
C THR A 31 35.50 -35.13 8.20
N ASP A 32 34.33 -35.56 8.67
CA ASP A 32 33.07 -35.33 7.95
C ASP A 32 33.02 -33.84 7.59
N ALA A 33 33.09 -33.55 6.30
CA ALA A 33 33.03 -32.18 5.81
C ALA A 33 31.66 -31.63 6.19
N GLN A 34 31.63 -30.82 7.25
CA GLN A 34 30.40 -30.30 7.81
C GLN A 34 29.72 -29.45 6.74
N SER A 35 28.69 -30.04 6.11
CA SER A 35 28.13 -29.50 4.87
C SER A 35 27.64 -28.08 5.09
N ALA A 36 28.02 -27.15 4.21
CA ALA A 36 27.73 -25.73 4.45
C ALA A 36 26.22 -25.48 4.67
N ASP A 37 25.96 -24.66 5.70
CA ASP A 37 24.65 -24.09 5.98
C ASP A 37 24.28 -23.00 4.97
N TRP A 38 23.02 -22.59 5.00
CA TRP A 38 22.52 -21.40 4.32
C TRP A 38 21.65 -20.60 5.30
N PRO A 39 22.27 -19.96 6.32
CA PRO A 39 21.57 -19.56 7.54
C PRO A 39 20.60 -18.38 7.34
N MET A 40 20.70 -17.62 6.25
CA MET A 40 19.87 -16.45 6.00
C MET A 40 19.46 -16.32 4.54
N TRP A 41 18.56 -15.37 4.22
CA TRP A 41 18.28 -15.01 2.82
C TRP A 41 19.60 -14.68 2.09
N ARG A 42 19.79 -15.29 0.92
CA ARG A 42 21.01 -15.17 0.12
C ARG A 42 22.31 -15.44 0.93
N ASN A 43 22.26 -16.50 1.73
CA ASN A 43 23.32 -17.07 2.56
C ASN A 43 23.69 -16.26 3.82
N ASP A 44 24.14 -15.02 3.66
CA ASP A 44 24.84 -14.25 4.70
C ASP A 44 24.15 -12.90 5.01
N GLU A 45 24.76 -12.10 5.90
CA GLU A 45 24.31 -10.78 6.31
C GLU A 45 24.49 -9.69 5.23
N GLN A 46 25.27 -9.96 4.18
CA GLN A 46 25.52 -9.07 3.02
C GLN A 46 24.62 -9.42 1.82
N ARG A 47 23.96 -10.58 1.86
CA ARG A 47 23.06 -11.15 0.85
C ARG A 47 23.79 -11.58 -0.44
N SER A 48 25.00 -12.11 -0.29
CA SER A 48 25.91 -12.45 -1.40
C SER A 48 25.38 -13.52 -2.35
N ALA A 49 24.61 -14.48 -1.84
CA ALA A 49 24.25 -15.75 -2.48
C ALA A 49 25.44 -16.58 -2.99
N SER A 50 26.63 -16.44 -2.38
CA SER A 50 27.77 -17.32 -2.61
C SER A 50 27.99 -18.24 -1.42
N SER A 51 28.22 -19.52 -1.68
CA SER A 51 28.72 -20.51 -0.72
C SER A 51 30.00 -21.14 -1.24
N SER A 52 30.93 -21.45 -0.34
CA SER A 52 32.17 -22.17 -0.65
C SER A 52 31.94 -23.67 -0.90
N SER A 53 30.81 -24.24 -0.46
CA SER A 53 30.53 -25.67 -0.62
C SER A 53 30.32 -26.04 -2.09
N GLN A 54 31.05 -27.07 -2.54
CA GLN A 54 30.97 -27.59 -3.89
C GLN A 54 29.84 -28.63 -4.00
N LEU A 55 28.81 -28.33 -4.79
CA LEU A 55 27.75 -29.29 -5.09
C LEU A 55 28.23 -30.40 -6.05
N PRO A 56 27.61 -31.60 -6.01
CA PRO A 56 27.89 -32.71 -6.94
C PRO A 56 27.79 -32.31 -8.42
N GLU A 57 28.53 -33.02 -9.28
CA GLU A 57 28.56 -32.78 -10.73
C GLU A 57 27.21 -33.05 -11.40
N VAL A 58 26.67 -34.22 -11.11
CA VAL A 58 25.36 -34.67 -11.58
C VAL A 58 24.36 -34.51 -10.44
N LEU A 59 23.30 -33.76 -10.70
CA LEU A 59 22.23 -33.49 -9.75
C LEU A 59 20.94 -34.18 -10.21
N HIS A 60 20.49 -35.18 -9.44
CA HIS A 60 19.24 -35.92 -9.65
C HIS A 60 18.13 -35.35 -8.75
N LEU A 61 16.89 -35.29 -9.25
CA LEU A 61 15.75 -34.86 -8.43
C LEU A 61 15.53 -35.88 -7.30
N GLN A 62 15.47 -35.39 -6.07
CA GLN A 62 15.37 -36.20 -4.84
C GLN A 62 13.94 -36.15 -4.29
N TRP A 63 13.37 -34.95 -4.24
CA TRP A 63 11.99 -34.74 -3.84
C TRP A 63 11.44 -33.40 -4.36
N THR A 64 10.11 -33.29 -4.36
CA THR A 64 9.40 -32.01 -4.52
C THR A 64 8.40 -31.80 -3.40
N ARG A 65 8.21 -30.56 -2.95
CA ARG A 65 7.12 -30.19 -2.02
C ARG A 65 6.32 -29.02 -2.56
N GLN A 66 5.03 -29.23 -2.79
CA GLN A 66 4.10 -28.17 -3.19
C GLN A 66 3.60 -27.41 -1.95
N LEU A 67 3.88 -26.11 -1.88
CA LEU A 67 3.23 -25.18 -0.95
C LEU A 67 2.08 -24.44 -1.68
N ALA A 68 1.30 -23.64 -0.95
CA ALA A 68 0.30 -22.77 -1.57
C ALA A 68 1.00 -21.68 -2.41
N ALA A 69 0.45 -21.28 -3.56
CA ALA A 69 1.08 -20.26 -4.39
C ALA A 69 1.23 -18.91 -3.63
N PRO A 70 2.41 -18.26 -3.65
CA PRO A 70 2.61 -16.96 -3.00
C PRO A 70 1.62 -15.89 -3.45
N VAL A 71 1.08 -15.14 -2.50
CA VAL A 71 0.22 -13.97 -2.73
C VAL A 71 0.87 -12.78 -2.02
N PRO A 72 1.62 -11.93 -2.74
CA PRO A 72 2.34 -10.82 -2.11
C PRO A 72 1.37 -9.78 -1.53
N ALA A 73 1.78 -9.13 -0.43
CA ALA A 73 1.06 -8.00 0.16
C ALA A 73 0.82 -6.87 -0.85
N TRP A 74 1.78 -6.67 -1.74
CA TRP A 74 1.83 -5.56 -2.67
C TRP A 74 1.82 -6.04 -4.13
N PRO A 75 0.78 -6.74 -4.61
CA PRO A 75 0.82 -7.43 -5.91
C PRO A 75 1.02 -6.45 -7.08
N ASN A 76 0.59 -5.20 -6.89
CA ASN A 76 0.75 -4.11 -7.84
C ASN A 76 2.08 -3.33 -7.68
N GLU A 77 2.98 -3.64 -6.72
CA GLU A 77 4.24 -2.91 -6.52
C GLU A 77 5.49 -3.79 -6.64
N ALA A 78 6.07 -3.86 -7.83
CA ALA A 78 7.27 -4.67 -8.09
C ALA A 78 8.48 -4.35 -7.18
N ARG A 79 8.53 -3.15 -6.56
CA ARG A 79 9.57 -2.70 -5.63
C ARG A 79 9.29 -3.01 -4.16
N LEU A 80 8.16 -3.66 -3.88
CA LEU A 80 7.74 -4.19 -2.57
C LEU A 80 7.43 -5.70 -2.65
N HIS A 81 7.86 -6.38 -3.72
CA HIS A 81 7.73 -7.83 -3.91
C HIS A 81 8.78 -8.60 -3.10
N PHE A 82 8.87 -8.31 -1.80
CA PHE A 82 9.72 -9.06 -0.85
C PHE A 82 9.05 -10.36 -0.37
N ASP A 83 7.76 -10.52 -0.59
CA ASP A 83 6.95 -11.70 -0.24
C ASP A 83 6.31 -12.37 -1.47
N ALA A 84 6.93 -12.21 -2.65
CA ALA A 84 6.49 -12.82 -3.91
C ALA A 84 7.06 -14.23 -4.16
N SER A 85 7.87 -14.76 -3.24
CA SER A 85 8.44 -16.11 -3.26
C SER A 85 8.51 -16.65 -1.84
N TYR A 86 8.52 -17.98 -1.69
CA TYR A 86 9.11 -18.58 -0.50
C TYR A 86 10.63 -18.44 -0.55
N GLU A 87 11.21 -18.07 0.59
CA GLU A 87 12.64 -17.84 0.72
C GLU A 87 13.20 -18.68 1.87
N PRO A 88 13.46 -19.97 1.61
CA PRO A 88 13.95 -20.88 2.62
C PRO A 88 15.39 -20.56 3.05
N ILE A 89 15.73 -21.06 4.23
CA ILE A 89 17.09 -21.10 4.78
C ILE A 89 17.40 -22.53 5.26
N VAL A 90 18.67 -22.87 5.48
CA VAL A 90 19.09 -24.20 5.94
C VAL A 90 20.09 -24.10 7.09
N LEU A 91 19.88 -24.92 8.13
CA LEU A 91 20.83 -25.17 9.23
C LEU A 91 20.97 -26.69 9.42
N GLY A 92 22.15 -27.22 9.15
CA GLY A 92 22.47 -28.64 9.09
C GLY A 92 21.52 -29.38 8.14
N SER A 93 20.84 -30.40 8.65
CA SER A 93 19.89 -31.19 7.88
C SER A 93 18.48 -30.58 7.75
N ARG A 94 18.23 -29.37 8.27
CA ARG A 94 16.89 -28.78 8.36
C ARG A 94 16.75 -27.53 7.49
N MET A 95 15.71 -27.50 6.67
CA MET A 95 15.28 -26.32 5.92
C MET A 95 14.14 -25.63 6.67
N PHE A 96 14.21 -24.31 6.84
CA PHE A 96 13.12 -23.50 7.41
C PHE A 96 12.48 -22.63 6.34
N VAL A 97 11.15 -22.60 6.29
CA VAL A 97 10.39 -21.81 5.31
C VAL A 97 9.34 -20.97 6.05
N GLY A 98 9.45 -19.64 5.94
CA GLY A 98 8.42 -18.72 6.42
C GLY A 98 7.29 -18.57 5.40
N SER A 99 6.05 -18.40 5.88
CA SER A 99 4.85 -18.42 5.05
C SER A 99 3.99 -17.16 5.19
N MET A 100 3.88 -16.43 4.09
CA MET A 100 3.01 -15.26 3.94
C MET A 100 1.51 -15.64 3.82
N ILE A 101 1.20 -16.92 3.59
CA ILE A 101 -0.15 -17.44 3.36
C ILE A 101 -0.84 -17.87 4.66
N ASP A 102 -0.21 -18.75 5.45
CA ASP A 102 -0.81 -19.29 6.68
C ASP A 102 -0.18 -18.73 7.97
N GLY A 103 0.80 -17.84 7.87
CA GLY A 103 1.45 -17.21 9.03
C GLY A 103 2.38 -18.14 9.80
N SER A 104 2.83 -19.24 9.18
CA SER A 104 3.68 -20.24 9.80
C SER A 104 5.17 -20.13 9.44
N VAL A 105 6.01 -20.75 10.28
CA VAL A 105 7.32 -21.26 9.87
C VAL A 105 7.28 -22.78 9.94
N ILE A 106 7.67 -23.44 8.85
CA ILE A 106 7.84 -24.90 8.78
C ILE A 106 9.31 -25.27 8.84
N ALA A 107 9.62 -26.40 9.47
CA ALA A 107 10.89 -27.09 9.31
C ALA A 107 10.70 -28.37 8.48
N LEU A 108 11.55 -28.54 7.48
CA LEU A 108 11.59 -29.70 6.60
C LEU A 108 12.92 -30.43 6.74
N ASP A 109 12.91 -31.75 6.67
CA ASP A 109 14.14 -32.51 6.45
C ASP A 109 14.65 -32.27 5.01
N THR A 110 15.91 -31.86 4.90
CA THR A 110 16.56 -31.57 3.61
C THR A 110 16.73 -32.80 2.70
N ARG A 111 16.76 -34.01 3.26
CA ARG A 111 16.99 -35.27 2.53
C ARG A 111 15.68 -35.89 2.05
N SER A 112 14.61 -35.87 2.84
CA SER A 112 13.31 -36.47 2.50
C SER A 112 12.23 -35.48 2.04
N GLY A 113 12.31 -34.21 2.45
CA GLY A 113 11.27 -33.19 2.24
C GLY A 113 10.09 -33.27 3.22
N GLU A 114 10.17 -34.16 4.21
CA GLU A 114 9.12 -34.36 5.23
C GLU A 114 9.08 -33.20 6.23
N GLU A 115 7.89 -32.89 6.74
CA GLU A 115 7.69 -31.85 7.76
C GLU A 115 8.07 -32.38 9.14
N LEU A 116 9.04 -31.72 9.77
CA LEU A 116 9.56 -32.07 11.09
C LEU A 116 8.78 -31.38 12.21
N TRP A 117 8.49 -30.09 12.01
CA TRP A 117 7.66 -29.28 12.90
C TRP A 117 7.09 -28.07 12.16
N ARG A 118 6.08 -27.45 12.75
CA ARG A 118 5.49 -26.18 12.31
C ARG A 118 5.17 -25.30 13.50
N PHE A 119 5.44 -24.01 13.38
CA PHE A 119 5.11 -22.97 14.34
C PHE A 119 4.20 -21.94 13.69
N TYR A 120 3.09 -21.56 14.33
CA TYR A 120 2.15 -20.56 13.81
C TYR A 120 2.25 -19.22 14.55
N THR A 121 2.08 -18.13 13.81
CA THR A 121 1.92 -16.77 14.35
C THR A 121 0.53 -16.22 14.03
N ASN A 122 0.16 -15.08 14.60
CA ASN A 122 -1.17 -14.49 14.39
C ASN A 122 -1.27 -13.67 13.08
N GLY A 123 -0.14 -13.40 12.42
CA GLY A 123 -0.05 -12.68 11.14
C GLY A 123 0.84 -13.40 10.11
N PRO A 124 0.89 -12.92 8.85
CA PRO A 124 1.81 -13.42 7.83
C PRO A 124 3.31 -13.32 8.21
N VAL A 125 4.07 -14.39 7.97
CA VAL A 125 5.54 -14.39 8.03
C VAL A 125 6.06 -14.14 6.61
N ARG A 126 6.43 -12.89 6.31
CA ARG A 126 6.64 -12.42 4.93
C ARG A 126 8.06 -12.51 4.38
N LEU A 127 9.04 -12.58 5.27
CA LEU A 127 10.46 -12.49 4.96
C LEU A 127 11.17 -13.74 5.46
N ALA A 128 12.31 -14.07 4.86
CA ALA A 128 13.07 -15.24 5.26
C ALA A 128 13.43 -15.19 6.76
N PRO A 129 13.36 -16.34 7.47
CA PRO A 129 13.98 -16.45 8.79
C PRO A 129 15.50 -16.24 8.73
N VAL A 130 16.12 -16.11 9.90
CA VAL A 130 17.58 -16.24 10.09
C VAL A 130 17.88 -17.32 11.11
N ALA A 131 18.91 -18.12 10.87
CA ALA A 131 19.35 -19.18 11.76
C ALA A 131 20.78 -18.95 12.28
N PHE A 132 21.01 -19.35 13.53
CA PHE A 132 22.31 -19.32 14.21
C PHE A 132 22.21 -20.24 15.43
N ASP A 133 23.30 -20.92 15.81
CA ASP A 133 23.40 -21.73 17.05
C ASP A 133 22.07 -22.42 17.49
N ARG A 134 21.58 -23.33 16.65
CA ARG A 134 20.34 -24.10 16.84
C ARG A 134 19.05 -23.27 17.08
N ARG A 135 19.02 -22.00 16.69
CA ARG A 135 17.86 -21.11 16.79
C ARG A 135 17.44 -20.62 15.41
N VAL A 136 16.16 -20.30 15.28
CA VAL A 136 15.57 -19.68 14.09
C VAL A 136 14.76 -18.46 14.53
N CYS A 137 15.14 -17.28 14.05
CA CYS A 137 14.45 -16.02 14.31
C CYS A 137 13.71 -15.52 13.06
N PHE A 138 12.50 -14.99 13.25
CA PHE A 138 11.66 -14.49 12.15
C PHE A 138 10.66 -13.44 12.64
N GLY A 139 10.31 -12.52 11.76
CA GLY A 139 9.32 -11.47 12.02
C GLY A 139 7.94 -11.83 11.46
N SER A 140 6.88 -11.42 12.14
CA SER A 140 5.50 -11.55 11.66
C SER A 140 4.78 -10.20 11.58
N ASP A 141 3.78 -10.14 10.69
CA ASP A 141 2.84 -9.02 10.55
C ASP A 141 1.98 -8.80 11.83
N ASP A 142 1.97 -9.74 12.79
CA ASP A 142 1.40 -9.52 14.13
C ASP A 142 2.26 -8.63 15.06
N GLY A 143 3.41 -8.18 14.58
CA GLY A 143 4.27 -7.20 15.25
C GLY A 143 5.30 -7.79 16.21
N TRP A 144 5.54 -9.10 16.18
CA TRP A 144 6.56 -9.76 16.99
C TRP A 144 7.74 -10.28 16.16
N LEU A 145 8.95 -10.18 16.73
CA LEU A 145 10.09 -11.02 16.37
C LEU A 145 10.04 -12.27 17.26
N TYR A 146 9.99 -13.45 16.65
CA TYR A 146 10.01 -14.74 17.33
C TYR A 146 11.40 -15.38 17.26
N CYS A 147 11.74 -16.21 18.24
CA CYS A 147 12.85 -17.16 18.20
C CYS A 147 12.38 -18.54 18.65
N VAL A 148 12.60 -19.56 17.82
CA VAL A 148 12.30 -20.96 18.13
C VAL A 148 13.56 -21.82 18.11
N ASP A 149 13.57 -22.95 18.83
CA ASP A 149 14.61 -23.96 18.69
C ASP A 149 14.49 -24.65 17.32
N ALA A 150 15.61 -24.76 16.61
CA ALA A 150 15.68 -25.28 15.24
C ALA A 150 15.29 -26.77 15.14
N VAL A 151 15.43 -27.53 16.22
CA VAL A 151 15.17 -28.98 16.24
C VAL A 151 13.70 -29.31 16.51
N SER A 152 13.07 -28.59 17.43
CA SER A 152 11.74 -28.89 17.97
C SER A 152 10.65 -27.87 17.64
N GLY A 153 11.00 -26.69 17.12
CA GLY A 153 10.06 -25.59 16.85
C GLY A 153 9.52 -24.90 18.11
N LYS A 154 9.97 -25.29 19.31
CA LYS A 154 9.51 -24.69 20.57
C LYS A 154 10.00 -23.25 20.72
N LEU A 155 9.08 -22.35 21.04
CA LEU A 155 9.37 -20.94 21.35
C LEU A 155 10.42 -20.84 22.46
N GLN A 156 11.47 -20.08 22.20
CA GLN A 156 12.52 -19.75 23.17
C GLN A 156 12.27 -18.37 23.77
N TRP A 157 12.02 -17.37 22.92
CA TRP A 157 11.67 -16.01 23.30
C TRP A 157 10.92 -15.32 22.15
N LYS A 158 10.24 -14.20 22.46
CA LYS A 158 9.69 -13.27 21.48
C LYS A 158 9.84 -11.83 21.95
N VAL A 159 10.01 -10.90 21.02
CA VAL A 159 10.19 -9.47 21.30
C VAL A 159 9.17 -8.67 20.49
N SER A 160 8.41 -7.81 21.15
CA SER A 160 7.50 -6.89 20.44
C SER A 160 8.31 -5.92 19.59
N GLY A 161 7.86 -5.61 18.38
CA GLY A 161 8.44 -4.57 17.54
C GLY A 161 8.18 -3.16 18.08
N ALA A 162 7.05 -2.96 18.76
CA ALA A 162 6.70 -1.71 19.41
C ALA A 162 7.15 -1.68 20.89
N PRO A 163 7.37 -0.50 21.48
CA PRO A 163 7.44 -0.33 22.93
C PRO A 163 6.14 -0.79 23.62
N VAL A 164 6.24 -1.30 24.86
CA VAL A 164 5.12 -1.95 25.56
C VAL A 164 3.99 -0.96 25.88
N ASP A 165 4.32 0.30 26.14
CA ASP A 165 3.40 1.42 26.37
C ASP A 165 2.49 1.73 25.17
N ARG A 166 2.84 1.26 23.96
CA ARG A 166 1.99 1.37 22.77
C ARG A 166 0.77 0.43 22.80
N GLY A 167 0.82 -0.65 23.60
CA GLY A 167 -0.23 -1.67 23.62
C GLY A 167 -0.37 -2.47 22.31
N ALA A 168 -1.36 -3.37 22.27
CA ALA A 168 -1.68 -4.18 21.09
C ALA A 168 -2.80 -3.52 20.26
N HIS A 169 -2.43 -2.86 19.16
CA HIS A 169 -3.38 -2.27 18.20
C HIS A 169 -3.31 -2.99 16.87
N TRP A 170 -4.49 -3.25 16.29
CA TRP A 170 -4.67 -4.04 15.07
C TRP A 170 -5.51 -3.26 14.04
N HIS A 171 -5.22 -3.45 12.75
CA HIS A 171 -6.01 -2.92 11.63
C HIS A 171 -6.06 -3.94 10.47
N LEU A 172 -6.88 -3.67 9.46
CA LEU A 172 -6.88 -4.46 8.23
C LEU A 172 -5.75 -4.00 7.28
N GLY A 173 -4.67 -4.78 7.18
CA GLY A 173 -3.56 -4.55 6.26
C GLY A 173 -3.54 -5.60 5.16
N ASN A 174 -3.81 -5.21 3.92
CA ASN A 174 -3.95 -6.11 2.77
C ASN A 174 -4.94 -7.27 3.03
N ALA A 175 -6.16 -6.91 3.47
CA ALA A 175 -7.28 -7.81 3.77
C ALA A 175 -7.08 -8.79 4.95
N ARG A 176 -6.11 -8.56 5.83
CA ARG A 176 -5.88 -9.36 7.05
C ARG A 176 -5.73 -8.47 8.28
N LEU A 177 -6.11 -8.97 9.45
CA LEU A 177 -5.76 -8.31 10.70
C LEU A 177 -4.24 -8.44 10.91
N VAL A 178 -3.59 -7.29 11.06
CA VAL A 178 -2.16 -7.13 11.33
C VAL A 178 -1.95 -6.08 12.41
N SER A 179 -0.79 -6.10 13.07
CA SER A 179 -0.42 -5.09 14.05
C SER A 179 -0.27 -3.71 13.42
N PHE A 180 -0.42 -2.65 14.22
CA PHE A 180 -0.02 -1.29 13.84
C PHE A 180 1.48 -1.20 13.52
N TRP A 181 2.29 -2.08 14.13
CA TRP A 181 3.74 -2.16 13.95
C TRP A 181 4.18 -3.54 13.44
N PRO A 182 3.80 -3.95 12.22
CA PRO A 182 4.16 -5.26 11.67
C PRO A 182 5.69 -5.35 11.47
N VAL A 183 6.29 -6.52 11.70
CA VAL A 183 7.73 -6.71 11.49
C VAL A 183 8.00 -6.97 10.02
N ARG A 184 8.31 -5.91 9.27
CA ARG A 184 8.66 -5.95 7.84
C ARG A 184 10.08 -5.48 7.52
N GLY A 185 10.83 -4.96 8.49
CA GLY A 185 12.28 -4.93 8.44
C GLY A 185 12.80 -6.31 8.80
N GLY A 186 12.99 -7.15 7.79
CA GLY A 186 13.31 -8.57 7.94
C GLY A 186 14.63 -8.79 8.66
N PRO A 187 14.73 -9.82 9.51
CA PRO A 187 15.84 -9.94 10.43
C PRO A 187 17.17 -10.18 9.73
N VAL A 188 18.24 -9.70 10.37
CA VAL A 188 19.63 -10.06 10.06
C VAL A 188 20.34 -10.37 11.37
N VAL A 189 21.14 -11.43 11.39
CA VAL A 189 21.96 -11.80 12.55
C VAL A 189 23.43 -11.59 12.21
N ALA A 190 24.16 -10.93 13.10
CA ALA A 190 25.61 -10.75 13.03
C ALA A 190 26.16 -10.59 14.46
N ASP A 191 27.36 -11.11 14.74
CA ASP A 191 28.07 -10.94 16.01
C ASP A 191 27.24 -11.24 17.28
N GLY A 192 26.34 -12.24 17.22
CA GLY A 192 25.46 -12.60 18.34
C GLY A 192 24.28 -11.66 18.57
N VAL A 193 23.98 -10.75 17.63
CA VAL A 193 22.89 -9.78 17.69
C VAL A 193 21.93 -10.01 16.52
N VAL A 194 20.62 -10.02 16.79
CA VAL A 194 19.57 -9.97 15.76
C VAL A 194 19.06 -8.53 15.65
N TYR A 195 19.06 -8.00 14.43
CA TYR A 195 18.48 -6.69 14.11
C TYR A 195 17.16 -6.89 13.38
N PHE A 196 16.13 -6.11 13.73
CA PHE A 196 14.83 -6.13 13.02
C PHE A 196 14.15 -4.75 12.99
N GLY A 197 13.18 -4.57 12.09
CA GLY A 197 12.41 -3.32 11.93
C GLY A 197 10.89 -3.54 11.95
N ALA A 198 10.18 -2.70 12.70
CA ALA A 198 8.74 -2.81 12.92
C ALA A 198 8.01 -1.48 12.66
N GLY A 199 6.81 -1.58 12.07
CA GLY A 199 6.03 -0.41 11.65
C GLY A 199 6.39 0.07 10.26
N ILE A 200 5.37 0.28 9.41
CA ILE A 200 5.55 0.90 8.09
C ILE A 200 5.03 2.34 8.03
N TRP A 201 4.32 2.79 9.07
CA TRP A 201 3.59 4.07 9.16
C TRP A 201 4.31 5.04 10.10
N PRO A 202 5.11 6.01 9.62
CA PRO A 202 5.89 6.89 10.49
C PRO A 202 5.04 7.86 11.32
N THR A 203 3.75 8.03 11.00
CA THR A 203 2.76 8.74 11.84
C THR A 203 2.33 7.96 13.08
N LEU A 204 2.55 6.64 13.11
CA LEU A 204 2.25 5.79 14.27
C LEU A 204 3.53 5.42 15.04
N GLY A 205 4.68 5.94 14.61
CA GLY A 205 6.00 5.46 15.01
C GLY A 205 6.49 4.26 14.18
N VAL A 206 7.80 4.18 14.00
CA VAL A 206 8.52 3.01 13.47
C VAL A 206 9.73 2.75 14.36
N PHE A 207 10.10 1.49 14.50
CA PHE A 207 11.13 1.05 15.43
C PHE A 207 12.13 0.15 14.72
N VAL A 208 13.41 0.49 14.77
CA VAL A 208 14.50 -0.45 14.44
C VAL A 208 15.16 -0.86 15.74
N ARG A 209 15.44 -2.15 15.92
CA ARG A 209 15.92 -2.71 17.19
C ARG A 209 17.10 -3.65 16.97
N ALA A 210 17.98 -3.70 17.96
CA ALA A 210 18.95 -4.77 18.16
C ALA A 210 18.58 -5.56 19.41
N VAL A 211 18.61 -6.89 19.32
CA VAL A 211 18.38 -7.81 20.44
C VAL A 211 19.50 -8.83 20.52
N GLU A 212 19.89 -9.22 21.74
CA GLU A 212 20.82 -10.32 21.96
C GLU A 212 20.21 -11.62 21.42
N ALA A 213 20.90 -12.27 20.49
CA ALA A 213 20.35 -13.39 19.72
C ALA A 213 20.03 -14.61 20.60
N ARG A 214 20.71 -14.77 21.75
CA ARG A 214 20.48 -15.90 22.67
C ARG A 214 19.21 -15.73 23.51
N THR A 215 18.89 -14.52 23.95
CA THR A 215 17.90 -14.24 25.00
C THR A 215 16.71 -13.40 24.56
N GLY A 216 16.83 -12.67 23.43
CA GLY A 216 15.86 -11.66 23.01
C GLY A 216 15.97 -10.34 23.79
N LYS A 217 16.95 -10.19 24.70
CA LYS A 217 17.16 -8.94 25.46
C LYS A 217 17.44 -7.78 24.51
N ILE A 218 16.66 -6.71 24.60
CA ILE A 218 16.87 -5.49 23.80
C ILE A 218 18.20 -4.85 24.19
N ILE A 219 19.06 -4.63 23.20
CA ILE A 219 20.34 -3.91 23.33
C ILE A 219 20.09 -2.41 23.11
N TRP A 220 19.42 -2.07 22.01
CA TRP A 220 19.01 -0.69 21.70
C TRP A 220 17.72 -0.66 20.87
N THR A 221 17.05 0.49 20.88
CA THR A 221 15.88 0.78 20.02
C THR A 221 16.00 2.18 19.42
N ASN A 222 16.05 2.26 18.09
CA ASN A 222 15.81 3.50 17.37
C ASN A 222 14.29 3.65 17.18
N GLY A 223 13.66 4.41 18.07
CA GLY A 223 12.26 4.85 17.93
C GLY A 223 12.12 6.25 17.32
N ASN A 224 13.22 6.93 17.01
CA ASN A 224 13.24 8.35 16.65
C ASN A 224 13.17 8.61 15.14
N SER A 225 13.51 7.61 14.31
CA SER A 225 13.55 7.75 12.85
C SER A 225 12.17 7.72 12.17
N HIS A 226 11.09 7.84 12.96
CA HIS A 226 9.73 8.02 12.46
C HIS A 226 9.43 9.48 12.05
N ALA A 227 10.21 10.44 12.54
CA ALA A 227 10.04 11.87 12.29
C ALA A 227 11.41 12.54 12.04
N ILE A 228 11.86 12.52 10.80
CA ILE A 228 13.18 13.02 10.36
C ILE A 228 12.99 14.37 9.66
N ALA A 229 13.66 15.43 10.14
CA ALA A 229 13.64 16.74 9.48
C ALA A 229 14.57 16.78 8.26
N ASN A 230 14.30 17.69 7.32
CA ASN A 230 15.19 18.04 6.20
C ASN A 230 15.65 16.84 5.33
N VAL A 231 14.82 15.81 5.19
CA VAL A 231 15.08 14.71 4.26
C VAL A 231 14.94 15.26 2.84
N ARG A 232 15.90 14.93 1.97
CA ARG A 232 15.77 15.20 0.52
C ARG A 232 14.74 14.23 -0.05
N VAL A 233 13.62 14.79 -0.51
CA VAL A 233 12.50 14.07 -1.10
C VAL A 233 12.35 14.42 -2.59
N ASP A 234 11.16 14.15 -3.14
CA ASP A 234 10.66 14.56 -4.45
C ASP A 234 11.22 15.93 -4.93
N HIS A 235 11.79 15.97 -6.14
CA HIS A 235 12.39 17.17 -6.77
C HIS A 235 13.43 17.96 -5.92
N ASN A 236 14.22 17.28 -5.08
CA ASN A 236 15.26 17.88 -4.21
C ASN A 236 14.72 18.84 -3.14
N TYR A 237 13.41 18.85 -2.87
CA TYR A 237 12.87 19.59 -1.74
C TYR A 237 13.31 18.97 -0.42
N LEU A 238 13.61 19.80 0.56
CA LEU A 238 13.80 19.38 1.95
C LEU A 238 12.43 19.33 2.61
N GLN A 239 12.07 18.18 3.16
CA GLN A 239 10.80 17.95 3.83
C GLN A 239 10.99 17.00 5.02
N GLU A 240 10.04 17.04 5.95
CA GLU A 240 9.87 15.99 6.93
C GLU A 240 9.51 14.63 6.28
N SER A 241 10.16 13.56 6.73
CA SER A 241 9.93 12.18 6.27
C SER A 241 10.19 11.19 7.41
N GLY A 242 10.16 9.89 7.15
CA GLY A 242 10.46 8.85 8.15
C GLY A 242 10.91 7.54 7.51
N LEU A 243 11.44 6.62 8.30
CA LEU A 243 11.72 5.26 7.83
C LEU A 243 10.42 4.46 7.63
N SER A 244 10.46 3.45 6.78
CA SER A 244 9.37 2.49 6.58
C SER A 244 9.98 1.11 6.31
N PRO A 245 10.58 0.46 7.34
CA PRO A 245 11.34 -0.77 7.17
C PRO A 245 10.52 -1.87 6.47
N GLN A 246 10.91 -2.20 5.24
CA GLN A 246 10.25 -3.16 4.37
C GLN A 246 11.31 -3.80 3.46
N GLY A 247 11.70 -5.04 3.78
CA GLY A 247 12.77 -5.79 3.12
C GLY A 247 13.75 -6.42 4.11
N HIS A 248 14.61 -7.34 3.64
CA HIS A 248 15.65 -7.97 4.45
C HIS A 248 16.74 -6.95 4.81
N MET A 249 17.01 -6.75 6.10
CA MET A 249 18.10 -5.88 6.53
C MET A 249 19.46 -6.54 6.28
N LEU A 250 20.52 -5.73 6.27
CA LEU A 250 21.89 -6.16 5.97
C LEU A 250 22.89 -5.54 6.93
N VAL A 251 24.05 -6.16 7.07
CA VAL A 251 25.18 -5.63 7.85
C VAL A 251 26.38 -5.44 6.92
N GLN A 252 27.04 -4.28 7.02
CA GLN A 252 28.29 -3.98 6.33
C GLN A 252 29.24 -3.30 7.33
N GLY A 253 30.13 -4.08 7.95
CA GLY A 253 30.96 -3.60 9.06
C GLY A 253 30.10 -3.04 10.20
N ASP A 254 30.35 -1.80 10.61
CA ASP A 254 29.57 -1.10 11.64
C ASP A 254 28.28 -0.41 11.13
N LEU A 255 27.89 -0.62 9.87
CA LEU A 255 26.62 -0.14 9.33
C LEU A 255 25.54 -1.24 9.34
N LEU A 256 24.37 -0.89 9.89
CA LEU A 256 23.11 -1.61 9.66
C LEU A 256 22.36 -0.95 8.50
N ILE A 257 22.07 -1.72 7.46
CA ILE A 257 21.37 -1.26 6.25
C ILE A 257 19.91 -1.69 6.32
N VAL A 258 19.00 -0.73 6.20
CA VAL A 258 17.55 -0.91 6.39
C VAL A 258 16.81 -0.55 5.11
N PRO A 259 16.35 -1.51 4.29
CA PRO A 259 15.48 -1.23 3.15
C PRO A 259 14.18 -0.56 3.59
N ASN A 260 13.78 0.52 2.91
CA ASN A 260 12.59 1.31 3.24
C ASN A 260 11.52 1.18 2.15
N GLY A 261 11.22 -0.05 1.71
CA GLY A 261 10.26 -0.28 0.64
C GLY A 261 10.65 0.44 -0.66
N ARG A 262 9.81 1.35 -1.18
CA ARG A 262 10.12 2.12 -2.41
C ARG A 262 11.13 3.27 -2.20
N SER A 263 11.64 3.50 -1.00
CA SER A 263 12.68 4.50 -0.70
C SER A 263 14.08 3.89 -0.68
N MET A 264 15.13 4.74 -0.71
CA MET A 264 16.50 4.27 -0.55
C MET A 264 16.67 3.50 0.78
N PRO A 265 17.61 2.54 0.86
CA PRO A 265 17.99 1.96 2.13
C PRO A 265 18.55 3.05 3.07
N ALA A 266 18.11 3.03 4.33
CA ALA A 266 18.71 3.83 5.39
C ALA A 266 19.95 3.12 5.96
N ARG A 267 20.80 3.89 6.63
CA ARG A 267 22.03 3.41 7.26
C ARG A 267 22.02 3.85 8.71
N LEU A 268 22.06 2.90 9.63
CA LEU A 268 22.15 3.14 11.06
C LEU A 268 23.51 2.66 11.55
N ASP A 269 24.10 3.35 12.52
CA ASP A 269 25.21 2.83 13.29
C ASP A 269 24.75 1.55 14.00
N ARG A 270 25.47 0.45 13.81
CA ARG A 270 25.07 -0.88 14.25
C ARG A 270 25.12 -1.06 15.77
N LYS A 271 25.95 -0.29 16.47
CA LYS A 271 26.21 -0.40 17.92
C LYS A 271 25.24 0.42 18.76
N THR A 272 24.76 1.55 18.23
CA THR A 272 23.90 2.52 18.92
C THR A 272 22.51 2.64 18.31
N GLY A 273 22.32 2.16 17.08
CA GLY A 273 21.12 2.38 16.28
C GLY A 273 20.97 3.80 15.74
N LYS A 274 21.96 4.70 15.92
CA LYS A 274 21.85 6.10 15.47
C LYS A 274 21.74 6.16 13.93
N LEU A 275 20.72 6.83 13.44
CA LEU A 275 20.51 7.02 12.00
C LEU A 275 21.58 7.98 11.43
N HIS A 276 22.32 7.54 10.40
CA HIS A 276 23.15 8.42 9.56
C HIS A 276 22.26 9.26 8.62
N TYR A 277 22.86 10.05 7.73
CA TYR A 277 22.10 10.86 6.77
C TYR A 277 21.10 10.02 5.94
N PHE A 278 19.83 10.40 5.96
CA PHE A 278 18.78 9.73 5.18
C PHE A 278 18.32 10.56 3.98
N VAL A 279 18.17 9.88 2.84
CA VAL A 279 17.63 10.44 1.59
C VAL A 279 16.53 9.50 1.14
N GLN A 280 15.33 10.02 0.91
CA GLN A 280 14.21 9.21 0.42
C GLN A 280 14.48 8.74 -1.03
N GLY A 281 15.25 9.53 -1.76
CA GLY A 281 15.61 9.35 -3.17
C GLY A 281 14.47 9.76 -4.10
N TYR A 282 14.73 9.72 -5.41
CA TYR A 282 13.72 10.08 -6.40
C TYR A 282 13.14 8.86 -7.14
N ARG A 283 13.98 7.92 -7.61
CA ARG A 283 13.57 6.87 -8.57
C ARG A 283 13.85 5.42 -8.17
N ASN A 284 14.92 5.15 -7.41
CA ASN A 284 15.52 3.80 -7.35
C ASN A 284 15.46 3.07 -6.00
N GLY A 285 14.49 3.37 -5.12
CA GLY A 285 14.32 2.62 -3.87
C GLY A 285 13.60 1.27 -4.10
N ASP A 286 14.04 0.21 -3.44
CA ASP A 286 13.46 -1.15 -3.54
C ASP A 286 13.62 -1.88 -2.20
N SER A 287 12.68 -2.77 -1.87
CA SER A 287 12.77 -3.63 -0.67
C SER A 287 13.88 -4.69 -0.76
N ARG A 288 14.43 -4.95 -1.96
CA ARG A 288 15.51 -5.92 -2.18
C ARG A 288 16.81 -5.15 -2.42
N VAL A 289 17.76 -5.40 -1.51
CA VAL A 289 19.08 -4.78 -1.49
C VAL A 289 20.10 -5.89 -1.23
N ILE A 290 21.28 -5.78 -1.84
CA ILE A 290 22.50 -6.52 -1.46
C ILE A 290 23.65 -5.52 -1.32
N VAL A 291 24.69 -5.85 -0.56
CA VAL A 291 25.87 -4.98 -0.34
C VAL A 291 27.18 -5.67 -0.70
N ASP A 292 28.15 -4.86 -1.13
CA ASP A 292 29.57 -5.22 -1.23
C ASP A 292 30.39 -3.97 -0.91
N ARG A 293 31.34 -4.07 0.03
CA ARG A 293 32.30 -3.01 0.37
C ARG A 293 31.61 -1.66 0.69
N GLU A 294 31.70 -0.72 -0.24
CA GLU A 294 31.23 0.67 -0.12
C GLU A 294 29.94 0.94 -0.91
N ILE A 295 29.29 -0.10 -1.47
CA ILE A 295 28.09 0.04 -2.30
C ILE A 295 26.94 -0.88 -1.88
N ALA A 296 25.72 -0.42 -2.17
CA ALA A 296 24.51 -1.21 -2.17
C ALA A 296 23.94 -1.29 -3.59
N LEU A 297 23.61 -2.49 -4.06
CA LEU A 297 22.82 -2.69 -5.27
C LEU A 297 21.34 -2.72 -4.85
N VAL A 298 20.54 -1.78 -5.35
CA VAL A 298 19.15 -1.53 -4.91
C VAL A 298 18.19 -1.82 -6.04
N GLY A 299 17.36 -2.85 -5.87
CA GLY A 299 16.44 -3.33 -6.89
C GLY A 299 17.16 -3.66 -8.21
N ARG A 300 16.44 -3.51 -9.33
CA ARG A 300 16.92 -3.83 -10.69
C ARG A 300 17.61 -2.66 -11.42
N THR A 301 17.77 -1.51 -10.76
CA THR A 301 18.03 -0.25 -11.45
C THR A 301 18.99 0.72 -10.76
N GLY A 302 19.30 0.56 -9.47
CA GLY A 302 20.08 1.53 -8.70
C GLY A 302 21.34 0.97 -8.06
N VAL A 303 22.37 1.83 -7.95
CA VAL A 303 23.54 1.61 -7.08
C VAL A 303 23.69 2.81 -6.17
N VAL A 304 23.87 2.57 -4.88
CA VAL A 304 23.97 3.58 -3.82
C VAL A 304 25.32 3.48 -3.12
N SER A 305 25.98 4.60 -2.91
CA SER A 305 27.20 4.71 -2.08
C SER A 305 26.83 4.56 -0.60
N LEU A 306 27.47 3.62 0.11
CA LEU A 306 27.26 3.43 1.55
C LEU A 306 27.89 4.55 2.39
N LYS A 307 28.92 5.22 1.86
CA LYS A 307 29.59 6.36 2.50
C LYS A 307 28.65 7.56 2.73
N ASP A 308 27.91 7.98 1.70
CA ASP A 308 27.04 9.18 1.77
C ASP A 308 25.55 8.92 1.51
N GLY A 309 25.18 7.73 1.04
CA GLY A 309 23.79 7.32 0.78
C GLY A 309 23.24 7.86 -0.53
N ARG A 310 24.10 8.38 -1.41
CA ARG A 310 23.70 8.92 -2.70
C ARG A 310 23.67 7.84 -3.77
N GLU A 311 22.71 7.97 -4.67
CA GLU A 311 22.63 7.18 -5.88
C GLU A 311 23.79 7.56 -6.82
N ILE A 312 24.59 6.57 -7.22
CA ILE A 312 25.79 6.74 -8.05
C ILE A 312 25.67 6.07 -9.43
N ALA A 313 24.67 5.21 -9.63
CA ALA A 313 24.35 4.57 -10.91
C ALA A 313 22.85 4.34 -11.08
N ASN A 314 22.35 4.46 -12.31
CA ASN A 314 20.92 4.31 -12.63
C ASN A 314 20.72 3.71 -14.04
N ARG A 315 19.82 2.72 -14.19
CA ARG A 315 19.42 2.14 -15.48
C ARG A 315 18.56 3.09 -16.34
N TRP A 316 17.76 3.96 -15.71
CA TRP A 316 16.75 4.78 -16.40
C TRP A 316 17.33 5.80 -17.39
N THR A 317 18.58 6.24 -17.20
CA THR A 317 19.27 7.20 -18.05
C THR A 317 19.58 6.65 -19.45
N ALA A 318 19.59 5.32 -19.62
CA ALA A 318 19.82 4.63 -20.88
C ALA A 318 18.57 3.87 -21.40
N ALA A 319 17.41 3.98 -20.74
CA ALA A 319 16.27 3.10 -21.00
C ALA A 319 15.58 3.30 -22.37
N GLY A 320 15.76 4.44 -23.04
CA GLY A 320 15.22 4.69 -24.39
C GLY A 320 13.72 4.39 -24.49
N LYS A 321 13.36 3.42 -25.34
CA LYS A 321 11.98 2.93 -25.55
C LYS A 321 11.41 2.12 -24.37
N ASP A 322 12.27 1.59 -23.50
CA ASP A 322 11.89 0.80 -22.31
C ASP A 322 11.55 1.72 -21.11
N ALA A 323 11.74 3.03 -21.26
CA ALA A 323 11.23 4.02 -20.31
C ALA A 323 9.68 4.05 -20.34
N PRO A 324 8.99 4.20 -19.19
CA PRO A 324 7.53 4.13 -19.16
C PRO A 324 6.87 5.18 -20.07
N ALA A 325 5.92 4.76 -20.92
CA ALA A 325 5.26 5.63 -21.89
C ALA A 325 4.82 6.98 -21.30
N GLY A 326 5.24 8.07 -21.94
CA GLY A 326 5.15 9.43 -21.41
C GLY A 326 6.40 9.94 -20.66
N TRP A 327 7.51 9.19 -20.66
CA TRP A 327 8.84 9.66 -20.21
C TRP A 327 9.58 10.52 -21.24
N SER A 328 9.20 10.48 -22.52
CA SER A 328 9.83 11.25 -23.60
C SER A 328 9.43 12.74 -23.53
N SER A 329 10.00 13.46 -22.56
CA SER A 329 9.93 14.92 -22.52
C SER A 329 11.33 15.50 -22.59
N SER A 330 11.48 16.60 -23.33
CA SER A 330 12.69 17.43 -23.37
C SER A 330 12.94 18.19 -22.06
N LYS A 331 12.43 17.71 -20.93
CA LYS A 331 12.69 18.27 -19.61
C LYS A 331 13.63 17.35 -18.86
N ILE A 332 14.77 17.90 -18.48
CA ILE A 332 15.70 17.25 -17.57
C ILE A 332 15.06 17.18 -16.18
N ASP A 333 15.13 16.03 -15.54
CA ASP A 333 15.05 15.95 -14.08
C ASP A 333 16.42 16.32 -13.50
N LEU A 334 16.76 17.62 -13.49
CA LEU A 334 18.00 18.14 -12.85
C LEU A 334 17.96 18.09 -11.31
N PHE A 335 16.98 17.41 -10.73
CA PHE A 335 16.69 17.43 -9.29
C PHE A 335 17.33 16.29 -8.51
N GLU A 336 18.28 15.59 -9.11
CA GLU A 336 19.17 14.68 -8.39
C GLU A 336 20.21 15.51 -7.59
N GLY A 337 21.13 14.86 -6.88
CA GLY A 337 22.14 15.58 -6.09
C GLY A 337 23.17 16.33 -6.97
N PRO A 338 24.33 16.75 -6.43
CA PRO A 338 25.42 17.31 -7.24
C PRO A 338 26.07 16.30 -8.22
N ILE A 339 25.40 15.17 -8.46
CA ILE A 339 25.88 13.96 -9.13
C ILE A 339 24.69 13.39 -9.92
N PHE A 340 24.81 13.27 -11.24
CA PHE A 340 23.76 12.77 -12.13
C PHE A 340 24.10 11.35 -12.66
N PRO A 341 23.55 10.25 -12.10
CA PRO A 341 23.89 8.88 -12.52
C PRO A 341 23.55 8.59 -13.99
N TYR A 342 24.58 8.24 -14.78
CA TYR A 342 24.51 8.17 -16.24
C TYR A 342 24.57 6.75 -16.83
N LYS A 343 25.17 5.80 -16.11
CA LYS A 343 25.39 4.43 -16.61
C LYS A 343 25.10 3.41 -15.51
N PHE A 344 24.49 2.30 -15.89
CA PHE A 344 24.30 1.10 -15.08
C PHE A 344 25.01 -0.07 -15.76
N GLN A 345 25.59 -0.99 -14.99
CA GLN A 345 26.23 -2.19 -15.55
C GLN A 345 25.16 -3.28 -15.70
N GLN A 346 24.96 -3.78 -16.93
CA GLN A 346 23.90 -4.74 -17.23
C GLN A 346 24.01 -5.99 -16.34
N ALA A 347 22.87 -6.48 -15.84
CA ALA A 347 22.77 -7.61 -14.92
C ALA A 347 23.44 -7.45 -13.53
N CYS A 348 24.20 -6.38 -13.28
CA CYS A 348 24.84 -6.11 -11.98
C CYS A 348 23.87 -5.43 -11.00
N ASP A 349 22.79 -6.13 -10.65
CA ASP A 349 21.71 -5.67 -9.76
C ASP A 349 21.53 -6.55 -8.51
N TYR A 350 20.47 -6.36 -7.72
CA TYR A 350 20.24 -7.11 -6.47
C TYR A 350 20.24 -8.66 -6.62
N ARG A 351 20.04 -9.18 -7.84
CA ARG A 351 20.04 -10.62 -8.13
C ARG A 351 21.46 -11.18 -8.23
N SER A 352 22.46 -10.32 -8.42
CA SER A 352 23.86 -10.70 -8.67
C SER A 352 24.42 -11.51 -7.51
N VAL A 353 25.14 -12.58 -7.84
CA VAL A 353 25.98 -13.26 -6.84
C VAL A 353 27.23 -12.43 -6.63
N ILE A 354 27.59 -12.19 -5.38
CA ILE A 354 28.85 -11.52 -5.01
C ILE A 354 29.78 -12.57 -4.41
N ASP A 355 31.01 -12.67 -4.92
CA ASP A 355 32.03 -13.58 -4.41
C ASP A 355 33.40 -12.90 -4.48
N ASN A 356 34.01 -12.61 -3.34
CA ASN A 356 35.33 -11.97 -3.24
C ASN A 356 35.49 -10.65 -4.05
N GLY A 357 34.41 -9.87 -4.17
CA GLY A 357 34.36 -8.64 -4.97
C GLY A 357 34.18 -8.87 -6.48
N ILE A 358 33.79 -10.06 -6.91
CA ILE A 358 33.34 -10.36 -8.28
C ILE A 358 31.81 -10.48 -8.26
N ALA A 359 31.14 -9.76 -9.16
CA ALA A 359 29.69 -9.83 -9.35
C ALA A 359 29.33 -10.68 -10.57
N TYR A 360 28.46 -11.67 -10.39
CA TYR A 360 27.92 -12.53 -11.45
C TYR A 360 26.43 -12.25 -11.63
N GLY A 361 26.04 -11.72 -12.79
CA GLY A 361 24.65 -11.41 -13.12
C GLY A 361 24.19 -12.12 -14.40
N LEU A 362 22.87 -12.29 -14.55
CA LEU A 362 22.25 -12.77 -15.79
C LEU A 362 21.09 -11.84 -16.20
N ASP A 363 21.09 -11.39 -17.45
CA ASP A 363 20.03 -10.58 -18.06
C ASP A 363 19.75 -11.06 -19.49
N ASN A 364 18.48 -11.24 -19.84
CA ASN A 364 18.03 -11.77 -21.14
C ASN A 364 18.83 -12.99 -21.64
N GLY A 365 19.03 -13.99 -20.78
CA GLY A 365 19.76 -15.21 -21.10
C GLY A 365 21.29 -15.07 -21.24
N THR A 366 21.87 -13.91 -20.97
CA THR A 366 23.32 -13.66 -21.10
C THR A 366 23.92 -13.41 -19.72
N VAL A 367 25.03 -14.08 -19.42
CA VAL A 367 25.78 -13.89 -18.16
C VAL A 367 26.80 -12.77 -18.35
N HIS A 368 26.88 -11.88 -17.35
CA HIS A 368 27.83 -10.79 -17.27
C HIS A 368 28.59 -10.90 -15.96
N VAL A 369 29.93 -10.79 -16.01
CA VAL A 369 30.78 -10.88 -14.83
C VAL A 369 31.66 -9.64 -14.70
N TYR A 370 31.67 -9.05 -13.51
CA TYR A 370 32.31 -7.77 -13.23
C TYR A 370 33.23 -7.85 -12.01
N ASP A 371 34.36 -7.14 -12.06
CA ASP A 371 35.24 -6.93 -10.92
C ASP A 371 34.84 -5.64 -10.16
N LEU A 372 34.15 -5.80 -9.03
CA LEU A 372 33.73 -4.70 -8.16
C LEU A 372 34.89 -4.09 -7.37
N ARG A 373 36.02 -4.79 -7.22
CA ARG A 373 37.24 -4.24 -6.59
C ARG A 373 37.81 -3.10 -7.43
N THR A 374 37.55 -3.14 -8.74
CA THR A 374 37.86 -2.06 -9.70
C THR A 374 36.70 -1.08 -9.89
N ALA A 375 35.63 -1.14 -9.08
CA ALA A 375 34.49 -0.24 -9.25
C ALA A 375 34.87 1.19 -8.85
N ARG A 376 34.57 2.15 -9.72
CA ARG A 376 34.83 3.58 -9.48
C ARG A 376 33.69 4.45 -10.01
N THR A 377 33.39 5.50 -9.27
CA THR A 377 32.48 6.57 -9.69
C THR A 377 33.32 7.71 -10.24
N SER A 378 33.13 8.05 -11.51
CA SER A 378 33.80 9.16 -12.19
C SER A 378 32.81 10.26 -12.57
N SER A 379 33.16 11.53 -12.37
CA SER A 379 32.34 12.66 -12.84
C SER A 379 32.76 13.08 -14.24
N GLN A 380 31.82 13.02 -15.19
CA GLN A 380 32.01 13.53 -16.54
C GLN A 380 31.94 15.07 -16.52
N LYS A 381 33.03 15.74 -16.91
CA LYS A 381 33.06 17.20 -17.10
C LYS A 381 32.55 17.57 -18.50
N ASN A 382 32.19 18.85 -18.68
CA ASN A 382 31.85 19.46 -19.98
C ASN A 382 30.74 18.71 -20.74
N LYS A 383 29.70 18.26 -20.03
CA LYS A 383 28.49 17.69 -20.63
C LYS A 383 27.37 18.70 -20.58
N THR A 384 26.84 19.06 -21.75
CA THR A 384 25.67 19.92 -21.89
C THR A 384 24.43 19.09 -22.22
N PHE A 385 23.30 19.40 -21.61
CA PHE A 385 21.98 18.89 -22.02
C PHE A 385 21.00 20.06 -22.04
N ASN A 386 20.27 20.26 -23.14
CA ASN A 386 19.40 21.43 -23.36
C ASN A 386 20.08 22.79 -23.02
N GLY A 387 21.36 22.96 -23.34
CA GLY A 387 22.11 24.19 -23.05
C GLY A 387 22.42 24.43 -21.57
N LYS A 388 22.30 23.41 -20.70
CA LYS A 388 22.77 23.47 -19.31
C LYS A 388 23.93 22.51 -19.08
N ASP A 389 24.96 22.98 -18.40
CA ASP A 389 26.05 22.15 -17.91
C ASP A 389 25.58 21.20 -16.82
N ILE A 390 26.01 19.94 -16.93
CA ILE A 390 25.78 18.88 -15.95
C ILE A 390 27.09 18.17 -15.63
N GLN A 391 27.17 17.56 -14.45
CA GLN A 391 28.28 16.68 -14.06
C GLN A 391 27.77 15.25 -13.81
N PRO A 392 27.64 14.43 -14.87
CA PRO A 392 27.19 13.05 -14.72
C PRO A 392 28.16 12.17 -13.94
N ALA A 393 27.67 11.45 -12.92
CA ALA A 393 28.40 10.29 -12.41
C ALA A 393 28.27 9.13 -13.38
N ARG A 394 29.40 8.49 -13.62
CA ARG A 394 29.48 7.21 -14.28
C ARG A 394 30.15 6.23 -13.32
N TRP A 395 29.37 5.25 -12.84
CA TRP A 395 29.86 4.11 -12.09
C TRP A 395 30.27 3.00 -13.04
N ASP A 396 31.56 2.65 -13.06
CA ASP A 396 32.10 1.54 -13.83
C ASP A 396 32.77 0.50 -12.93
N ALA A 397 32.29 -0.74 -13.02
CA ALA A 397 33.06 -1.93 -12.70
C ALA A 397 33.67 -2.49 -14.00
N THR A 398 34.82 -3.16 -13.91
CA THR A 398 35.49 -3.73 -15.08
C THR A 398 34.80 -5.03 -15.48
N VAL A 399 34.39 -5.16 -16.75
CA VAL A 399 33.88 -6.44 -17.29
C VAL A 399 35.05 -7.43 -17.33
N LEU A 400 34.87 -8.60 -16.71
CA LEU A 400 35.82 -9.70 -16.80
C LEU A 400 35.52 -10.54 -18.05
N TRP A 401 34.26 -10.95 -18.23
CA TRP A 401 33.78 -11.68 -19.40
C TRP A 401 32.24 -11.68 -19.48
N THR A 402 31.72 -12.15 -20.62
CA THR A 402 30.30 -12.41 -20.83
C THR A 402 30.10 -13.76 -21.51
N LEU A 403 29.06 -14.51 -21.13
CA LEU A 403 28.72 -15.80 -21.71
C LEU A 403 27.28 -15.77 -22.26
N LYS A 404 27.12 -15.99 -23.55
CA LYS A 404 25.80 -16.22 -24.17
C LYS A 404 25.35 -17.65 -23.86
N THR A 405 24.06 -17.83 -23.56
CA THR A 405 23.46 -19.15 -23.33
C THR A 405 22.46 -19.50 -24.44
N PRO A 406 21.96 -20.74 -24.53
CA PRO A 406 20.86 -21.11 -25.44
C PRO A 406 19.56 -20.29 -25.25
N PHE A 407 19.49 -19.44 -24.23
CA PHE A 407 18.35 -18.56 -23.95
C PHE A 407 18.64 -17.06 -24.20
N SER A 408 19.86 -16.71 -24.62
CA SER A 408 20.22 -15.33 -24.96
C SER A 408 19.25 -14.71 -25.97
N GLY A 409 18.70 -13.55 -25.64
CA GLY A 409 17.80 -12.79 -26.52
C GLY A 409 16.33 -13.25 -26.56
N LYS A 410 15.96 -14.32 -25.82
CA LYS A 410 14.58 -14.86 -25.81
C LYS A 410 13.59 -14.09 -24.92
N ASN A 411 14.02 -12.98 -24.30
CA ASN A 411 13.25 -12.14 -23.37
C ASN A 411 12.64 -12.92 -22.19
N LEU A 412 13.32 -13.98 -21.75
CA LEU A 412 12.94 -14.75 -20.57
C LEU A 412 13.39 -14.04 -19.29
N ASN A 413 12.59 -14.14 -18.23
CA ASN A 413 12.85 -13.48 -16.96
C ASN A 413 13.87 -14.24 -16.10
N THR A 414 14.49 -13.54 -15.16
CA THR A 414 15.43 -14.10 -14.18
C THR A 414 15.18 -13.41 -12.84
N THR A 415 15.00 -14.17 -11.78
CA THR A 415 14.65 -13.69 -10.43
C THR A 415 15.76 -13.98 -9.43
N THR A 416 16.50 -15.07 -9.60
CA THR A 416 17.48 -15.57 -8.64
C THR A 416 18.72 -16.21 -9.29
N LEU A 417 19.85 -16.09 -8.61
CA LEU A 417 21.14 -16.74 -8.91
C LEU A 417 21.82 -17.08 -7.57
N LEU A 418 22.65 -18.14 -7.58
CA LEU A 418 23.59 -18.47 -6.49
C LEU A 418 24.90 -19.04 -7.04
N LYS A 419 25.98 -19.00 -6.24
CA LYS A 419 27.22 -19.74 -6.46
C LYS A 419 27.40 -20.78 -5.35
N ALA A 420 27.82 -21.99 -5.72
CA ALA A 420 28.21 -23.05 -4.81
C ALA A 420 29.55 -23.63 -5.27
N GLY A 421 30.61 -23.36 -4.51
CA GLY A 421 31.98 -23.74 -4.83
C GLY A 421 32.43 -23.09 -6.14
N THR A 422 32.71 -23.91 -7.15
CA THR A 422 33.12 -23.48 -8.50
C THR A 422 31.98 -23.37 -9.51
N ARG A 423 30.71 -23.52 -9.10
CA ARG A 423 29.55 -23.49 -10.01
C ARG A 423 28.60 -22.33 -9.72
N LEU A 424 28.22 -21.61 -10.77
CA LEU A 424 27.15 -20.62 -10.77
C LEU A 424 25.85 -21.31 -11.23
N TYR A 425 24.79 -21.19 -10.44
CA TYR A 425 23.45 -21.68 -10.76
C TYR A 425 22.53 -20.49 -11.04
N ALA A 426 21.87 -20.50 -12.19
CA ALA A 426 21.05 -19.40 -12.68
C ALA A 426 19.85 -19.94 -13.48
N HIS A 427 18.90 -19.07 -13.85
CA HIS A 427 17.79 -19.48 -14.71
C HIS A 427 17.38 -18.42 -15.75
N SER A 428 16.67 -18.86 -16.77
CA SER A 428 16.02 -18.02 -17.79
C SER A 428 14.62 -18.58 -18.03
N GLY A 429 13.60 -17.89 -17.50
CA GLY A 429 12.26 -18.44 -17.35
C GLY A 429 12.32 -19.75 -16.57
N ARG A 430 11.61 -20.78 -17.05
CA ARG A 430 11.60 -22.13 -16.48
C ARG A 430 12.85 -22.99 -16.74
N HIS A 431 13.89 -22.45 -17.36
CA HIS A 431 15.12 -23.20 -17.65
C HIS A 431 16.21 -22.86 -16.63
N LEU A 432 16.58 -23.84 -15.82
CA LEU A 432 17.72 -23.82 -14.89
C LEU A 432 19.02 -24.13 -15.65
N LEU A 433 20.11 -23.45 -15.29
CA LEU A 433 21.45 -23.64 -15.84
C LEU A 433 22.46 -23.82 -14.70
N ALA A 434 23.43 -24.71 -14.90
CA ALA A 434 24.67 -24.71 -14.15
C ALA A 434 25.83 -24.29 -15.07
N ILE A 435 26.64 -23.37 -14.59
CA ILE A 435 27.80 -22.82 -15.29
C ILE A 435 29.03 -23.13 -14.45
N GLN A 436 29.93 -23.93 -15.02
CA GLN A 436 31.22 -24.22 -14.42
C GLN A 436 32.11 -22.99 -14.56
N LEU A 437 32.58 -22.45 -13.44
CA LEU A 437 33.57 -21.38 -13.42
C LEU A 437 34.96 -22.01 -13.52
N ALA A 438 35.88 -21.32 -14.19
CA ALA A 438 37.31 -21.61 -14.06
C ALA A 438 37.73 -21.42 -12.59
N VAL A 439 38.71 -22.19 -12.11
CA VAL A 439 39.14 -22.15 -10.71
C VAL A 439 39.60 -20.73 -10.36
N ALA A 440 38.86 -20.08 -9.46
CA ALA A 440 38.91 -18.62 -9.27
C ALA A 440 40.26 -18.09 -8.74
N ALA A 441 41.16 -18.98 -8.31
CA ALA A 441 42.49 -18.64 -7.80
C ALA A 441 43.48 -18.22 -8.91
N GLU A 442 43.34 -18.73 -10.14
CA GLU A 442 44.40 -18.59 -11.16
C GLU A 442 44.12 -17.51 -12.21
N ASN A 443 42.88 -17.36 -12.70
CA ASN A 443 42.54 -16.26 -13.61
C ASN A 443 41.03 -15.93 -13.68
N PRO A 444 40.54 -14.87 -13.01
CA PRO A 444 39.12 -14.50 -13.04
C PRO A 444 38.64 -13.95 -14.40
N LYS A 445 39.54 -13.74 -15.39
CA LYS A 445 39.19 -13.35 -16.76
C LYS A 445 38.80 -14.53 -17.65
N LEU A 446 39.05 -15.78 -17.24
CA LEU A 446 38.64 -16.95 -18.01
C LEU A 446 37.10 -17.11 -17.94
N PRO A 447 36.40 -17.22 -19.09
CA PRO A 447 34.96 -17.39 -19.09
C PRO A 447 34.56 -18.77 -18.57
N GLY A 448 33.45 -18.82 -17.83
CA GLY A 448 32.82 -20.09 -17.47
C GLY A 448 32.20 -20.81 -18.69
N SER A 449 31.91 -22.10 -18.53
CA SER A 449 31.23 -22.93 -19.54
C SER A 449 29.90 -23.47 -18.99
N ILE A 450 28.92 -23.71 -19.87
CA ILE A 450 27.64 -24.29 -19.46
C ILE A 450 27.86 -25.79 -19.22
N ALA A 451 27.74 -26.22 -17.96
CA ALA A 451 27.87 -27.62 -17.58
C ALA A 451 26.62 -28.42 -17.95
N TRP A 452 25.44 -27.86 -17.69
CA TRP A 452 24.16 -28.45 -18.10
C TRP A 452 23.00 -27.44 -18.03
N THR A 453 21.88 -27.80 -18.63
CA THR A 453 20.59 -27.09 -18.53
C THR A 453 19.47 -28.06 -18.19
N ARG A 454 18.47 -27.62 -17.41
CA ARG A 454 17.28 -28.41 -17.06
C ARG A 454 16.02 -27.55 -17.10
N THR A 455 14.95 -28.06 -17.70
CA THR A 455 13.63 -27.40 -17.67
C THR A 455 12.85 -27.86 -16.44
N LEU A 456 12.30 -26.91 -15.67
CA LEU A 456 11.43 -27.16 -14.53
C LEU A 456 9.94 -26.96 -14.91
N PRO A 457 8.98 -27.42 -14.08
CA PRO A 457 7.54 -27.21 -14.33
C PRO A 457 7.15 -25.72 -14.42
N ALA A 458 7.67 -24.90 -13.50
CA ALA A 458 7.43 -23.47 -13.40
C ALA A 458 8.75 -22.66 -13.35
N GLU A 459 8.64 -21.34 -13.37
CA GLU A 459 9.79 -20.42 -13.28
C GLU A 459 10.37 -20.39 -11.86
N PRO A 460 11.69 -20.57 -11.66
CA PRO A 460 12.35 -20.32 -10.38
C PRO A 460 12.10 -18.92 -9.82
N SER A 461 11.93 -18.85 -8.51
CA SER A 461 11.72 -17.62 -7.75
C SER A 461 12.74 -17.45 -6.62
N SER A 462 13.24 -18.55 -6.05
CA SER A 462 14.35 -18.57 -5.08
C SER A 462 15.20 -19.83 -5.24
N MET A 463 16.47 -19.78 -4.82
CA MET A 463 17.40 -20.92 -4.84
C MET A 463 18.37 -20.84 -3.65
N LEU A 464 18.79 -22.00 -3.13
CA LEU A 464 19.90 -22.11 -2.16
C LEU A 464 20.67 -23.43 -2.36
N ALA A 465 21.91 -23.48 -1.85
CA ALA A 465 22.77 -24.66 -1.87
C ALA A 465 23.28 -24.97 -0.45
N ALA A 466 22.89 -26.11 0.10
CA ALA A 466 23.24 -26.56 1.46
C ALA A 466 23.04 -28.08 1.61
N ASN A 467 23.70 -28.73 2.58
CA ASN A 467 23.62 -30.18 2.82
C ASN A 467 23.77 -31.03 1.53
N ASP A 468 24.78 -30.69 0.73
CA ASP A 468 25.15 -31.27 -0.57
C ASP A 468 24.03 -31.32 -1.62
N ARG A 469 23.08 -30.39 -1.49
CA ARG A 469 21.86 -30.31 -2.30
C ARG A 469 21.64 -28.91 -2.86
N LEU A 470 21.11 -28.87 -4.08
CA LEU A 470 20.54 -27.67 -4.67
C LEU A 470 19.03 -27.68 -4.40
N PHE A 471 18.51 -26.59 -3.84
CA PHE A 471 17.07 -26.38 -3.70
C PHE A 471 16.63 -25.25 -4.61
N VAL A 472 15.54 -25.46 -5.33
CA VAL A 472 14.95 -24.49 -6.25
C VAL A 472 13.48 -24.33 -5.90
N VAL A 473 13.10 -23.12 -5.48
CA VAL A 473 11.71 -22.71 -5.28
C VAL A 473 11.19 -22.14 -6.60
N THR A 474 10.00 -22.51 -7.03
CA THR A 474 9.32 -21.96 -8.20
C THR A 474 8.15 -21.06 -7.84
N ALA A 475 7.74 -20.20 -8.77
CA ALA A 475 6.71 -19.17 -8.57
C ALA A 475 5.30 -19.71 -8.25
N ASP A 476 5.06 -21.01 -8.46
CA ASP A 476 3.84 -21.73 -8.06
C ASP A 476 3.86 -22.22 -6.60
N GLY A 477 4.97 -22.02 -5.87
CA GLY A 477 5.16 -22.48 -4.50
C GLY A 477 5.81 -23.86 -4.38
N THR A 478 6.25 -24.49 -5.47
CA THR A 478 6.96 -25.79 -5.39
C THR A 478 8.42 -25.61 -4.96
N ILE A 479 8.88 -26.43 -4.02
CA ILE A 479 10.29 -26.59 -3.67
C ILE A 479 10.80 -27.89 -4.33
N HIS A 480 11.82 -27.80 -5.18
CA HIS A 480 12.52 -28.94 -5.78
C HIS A 480 13.88 -29.14 -5.09
N CYS A 481 14.17 -30.36 -4.64
CA CYS A 481 15.48 -30.74 -4.08
C CYS A 481 16.24 -31.63 -5.07
N PHE A 482 17.50 -31.29 -5.34
CA PHE A 482 18.42 -32.09 -6.16
C PHE A 482 19.69 -32.47 -5.39
N GLY A 483 20.22 -33.67 -5.63
CA GLY A 483 21.41 -34.19 -4.96
C GLY A 483 22.13 -35.27 -5.77
N ALA A 484 23.24 -35.80 -5.24
CA ALA A 484 24.17 -36.67 -5.97
C ALA A 484 23.59 -38.04 -6.40
N LYS A 485 22.72 -38.65 -5.60
CA LYS A 485 22.32 -40.06 -5.81
C LYS A 485 21.13 -40.16 -6.77
N PRO A 486 21.18 -40.98 -7.84
CA PRO A 486 20.00 -41.28 -8.64
C PRO A 486 18.97 -42.08 -7.82
N GLY A 487 17.69 -41.92 -8.15
CA GLY A 487 16.59 -42.61 -7.49
C GLY A 487 15.22 -42.06 -7.92
N ALA A 488 14.15 -42.74 -7.51
CA ALA A 488 12.79 -42.25 -7.70
C ALA A 488 12.51 -41.06 -6.75
N PRO A 489 12.09 -39.89 -7.26
CA PRO A 489 11.85 -38.71 -6.43
C PRO A 489 10.59 -38.86 -5.56
N ARG A 490 10.65 -38.38 -4.31
CA ARG A 490 9.46 -38.28 -3.43
C ARG A 490 8.63 -37.04 -3.80
N HIS A 491 7.31 -37.15 -3.84
CA HIS A 491 6.43 -36.03 -4.20
C HIS A 491 5.45 -35.70 -3.07
N HIS A 492 5.77 -34.66 -2.30
CA HIS A 492 4.91 -34.11 -1.24
C HIS A 492 3.90 -33.14 -1.85
N GLN A 493 2.67 -33.60 -2.02
CA GLN A 493 1.58 -32.78 -2.55
C GLN A 493 0.98 -31.87 -1.49
N LEU A 494 0.45 -30.73 -1.91
CA LEU A 494 -0.34 -29.86 -1.04
C LEU A 494 -1.65 -30.57 -0.71
N VAL A 495 -1.92 -30.77 0.58
CA VAL A 495 -3.18 -31.36 1.06
C VAL A 495 -4.29 -30.32 0.90
N ASN A 496 -4.93 -30.30 -0.26
CA ASN A 496 -6.19 -29.57 -0.46
C ASN A 496 -7.32 -30.35 0.23
N SER A 497 -8.13 -29.66 1.03
CA SER A 497 -9.16 -30.28 1.85
C SER A 497 -10.40 -30.61 1.02
N ARG A 498 -10.39 -31.78 0.38
CA ARG A 498 -11.55 -32.38 -0.36
C ARG A 498 -12.80 -32.61 0.52
N ALA A 499 -12.69 -32.45 1.84
CA ALA A 499 -13.64 -32.94 2.83
C ALA A 499 -14.91 -32.08 3.07
N PHE A 500 -15.08 -30.93 2.39
CA PHE A 500 -16.14 -29.96 2.70
C PHE A 500 -17.48 -30.20 1.98
N ALA A 501 -17.71 -31.40 1.45
CA ALA A 501 -18.92 -31.73 0.70
C ALA A 501 -20.16 -32.05 1.56
N ARG A 502 -20.00 -32.20 2.89
CA ARG A 502 -21.07 -32.59 3.80
C ARG A 502 -21.32 -31.53 4.86
N GLU A 503 -22.60 -31.33 5.16
CA GLU A 503 -23.12 -30.42 6.18
C GLU A 503 -22.84 -30.98 7.58
N ASN A 504 -22.42 -30.13 8.52
CA ASN A 504 -22.31 -30.48 9.95
C ASN A 504 -23.51 -29.91 10.77
N PRO A 505 -23.63 -30.20 12.08
CA PRO A 505 -24.75 -29.71 12.91
C PRO A 505 -24.92 -28.17 12.98
N ARG A 506 -23.88 -27.38 12.69
CA ARG A 506 -23.94 -25.91 12.65
C ARG A 506 -24.49 -25.37 11.32
N SER A 507 -24.74 -26.21 10.31
CA SER A 507 -25.26 -25.79 8.99
C SER A 507 -26.60 -25.06 9.09
N GLN A 508 -27.54 -25.61 9.88
CA GLN A 508 -28.86 -25.00 10.10
C GLN A 508 -28.77 -23.68 10.87
N LEU A 509 -27.77 -23.52 11.74
CA LEU A 509 -27.47 -22.26 12.42
C LEU A 509 -26.97 -21.21 11.42
N VAL A 510 -26.00 -21.54 10.56
CA VAL A 510 -25.52 -20.62 9.50
C VAL A 510 -26.65 -20.21 8.56
N LYS A 511 -27.47 -21.16 8.11
CA LYS A 511 -28.67 -20.88 7.31
C LYS A 511 -29.60 -19.89 8.01
N THR A 512 -29.94 -20.15 9.28
CA THR A 512 -30.82 -19.26 10.08
C THR A 512 -30.22 -17.85 10.22
N VAL A 513 -28.92 -17.73 10.51
CA VAL A 513 -28.24 -16.43 10.62
C VAL A 513 -28.25 -15.69 9.29
N VAL A 514 -27.93 -16.35 8.19
CA VAL A 514 -27.89 -15.74 6.86
C VAL A 514 -29.30 -15.30 6.42
N ASP A 515 -30.33 -16.11 6.69
CA ASP A 515 -31.71 -15.79 6.33
C ASP A 515 -32.28 -14.64 7.18
N GLU A 516 -31.97 -14.57 8.48
CA GLU A 516 -32.44 -13.50 9.39
C GLU A 516 -31.67 -12.17 9.24
N THR A 517 -30.42 -12.20 8.78
CA THR A 517 -29.56 -11.01 8.62
C THR A 517 -29.45 -10.51 7.18
N GLN A 518 -29.65 -11.39 6.20
CA GLN A 518 -29.39 -11.19 4.76
C GLN A 518 -27.90 -10.90 4.44
N LEU A 519 -26.98 -11.28 5.33
CA LEU A 519 -25.54 -11.08 5.14
C LEU A 519 -24.89 -12.36 4.58
N ARG A 520 -24.12 -12.24 3.50
CA ARG A 520 -23.41 -13.35 2.85
C ARG A 520 -21.94 -13.06 2.50
N ASP A 521 -21.49 -11.81 2.68
CA ASP A 521 -20.15 -11.35 2.31
C ASP A 521 -19.64 -10.22 3.25
N GLY A 522 -18.36 -9.87 3.11
CA GLY A 522 -17.66 -8.95 4.03
C GLY A 522 -16.85 -9.72 5.06
N TYR A 523 -16.71 -9.20 6.28
CA TYR A 523 -15.98 -9.90 7.35
C TYR A 523 -16.94 -10.50 8.39
N ALA A 524 -16.78 -11.79 8.66
CA ALA A 524 -17.42 -12.49 9.76
C ALA A 524 -16.38 -12.81 10.85
N VAL A 525 -16.63 -12.37 12.07
CA VAL A 525 -15.80 -12.70 13.23
C VAL A 525 -16.47 -13.83 14.01
N VAL A 526 -15.71 -14.88 14.31
CA VAL A 526 -16.12 -15.97 15.20
C VAL A 526 -15.24 -15.92 16.44
N VAL A 527 -15.87 -15.74 17.59
CA VAL A 527 -15.26 -15.65 18.93
C VAL A 527 -15.89 -16.71 19.83
N GLY A 528 -15.16 -17.25 20.81
CA GLY A 528 -15.67 -18.32 21.68
C GLY A 528 -15.88 -19.60 20.87
N LEU A 529 -14.77 -20.26 20.52
CA LEU A 529 -14.75 -21.50 19.75
C LEU A 529 -14.83 -22.69 20.72
N THR A 530 -15.44 -23.78 20.24
CA THR A 530 -15.35 -25.09 20.92
C THR A 530 -14.73 -26.15 20.03
N ASN A 531 -14.91 -26.05 18.70
CA ASN A 531 -14.26 -26.95 17.74
C ASN A 531 -14.02 -26.35 16.33
N GLY A 532 -14.58 -25.18 16.02
CA GLY A 532 -14.48 -24.52 14.72
C GLY A 532 -15.43 -25.06 13.63
N ASP A 533 -16.48 -25.80 14.00
CA ASP A 533 -17.53 -26.22 13.07
C ASP A 533 -18.32 -25.05 12.48
N LEU A 534 -18.52 -23.96 13.21
CA LEU A 534 -19.19 -22.76 12.71
C LEU A 534 -18.30 -21.99 11.72
N VAL A 535 -17.00 -21.93 11.99
CA VAL A 535 -15.99 -21.41 11.04
C VAL A 535 -16.03 -22.21 9.74
N THR A 536 -16.11 -23.54 9.84
CA THR A 536 -16.22 -24.46 8.70
C THR A 536 -17.46 -24.17 7.86
N GLU A 537 -18.62 -24.06 8.49
CA GLU A 537 -19.89 -23.83 7.78
C GLU A 537 -20.01 -22.44 7.18
N LEU A 538 -19.49 -21.40 7.84
CA LEU A 538 -19.41 -20.05 7.26
C LEU A 538 -18.53 -20.05 5.99
N LEU A 539 -17.34 -20.66 6.03
CA LEU A 539 -16.47 -20.78 4.86
C LEU A 539 -17.09 -21.62 3.73
N ARG A 540 -17.94 -22.61 4.05
CA ARG A 540 -18.66 -23.45 3.08
C ARG A 540 -19.82 -22.71 2.40
N ALA A 541 -20.69 -22.06 3.18
CA ALA A 541 -22.00 -21.57 2.75
C ALA A 541 -22.04 -20.08 2.36
N THR A 542 -20.94 -19.34 2.55
CA THR A 542 -20.88 -17.88 2.35
C THR A 542 -19.57 -17.41 1.71
N ASP A 543 -19.57 -16.17 1.22
CA ASP A 543 -18.40 -15.47 0.69
C ASP A 543 -17.71 -14.57 1.74
N PHE A 544 -17.98 -14.76 3.04
CA PHE A 544 -17.30 -14.04 4.11
C PHE A 544 -15.78 -14.29 4.11
N ASN A 545 -15.02 -13.25 4.45
CA ASN A 545 -13.70 -13.36 5.04
C ASN A 545 -13.89 -13.67 6.54
N VAL A 546 -13.53 -14.88 6.96
CA VAL A 546 -13.78 -15.39 8.32
C VAL A 546 -12.54 -15.20 9.19
N ILE A 547 -12.71 -14.48 10.30
CA ILE A 547 -11.69 -14.27 11.34
C ILE A 547 -12.12 -15.06 12.58
N ALA A 548 -11.38 -16.09 12.92
CA ALA A 548 -11.56 -16.87 14.15
C ALA A 548 -10.63 -16.34 15.25
N VAL A 549 -11.14 -16.14 16.46
CA VAL A 549 -10.37 -15.65 17.62
C VAL A 549 -10.72 -16.48 18.86
N ASP A 550 -9.70 -17.04 19.50
CA ASP A 550 -9.82 -17.82 20.72
C ASP A 550 -8.48 -17.90 21.47
N ASP A 551 -8.46 -18.21 22.77
CA ASP A 551 -7.21 -18.44 23.50
C ASP A 551 -6.70 -19.88 23.44
N ASP A 552 -7.52 -20.87 23.06
CA ASP A 552 -7.03 -22.22 22.80
C ASP A 552 -6.28 -22.32 21.47
N SER A 553 -4.95 -22.25 21.58
CA SER A 553 -4.03 -22.49 20.47
C SER A 553 -4.24 -23.83 19.74
N THR A 554 -4.79 -24.86 20.40
CA THR A 554 -5.04 -26.20 19.84
C THR A 554 -6.16 -26.18 18.81
N ILE A 555 -7.28 -25.51 19.13
CA ILE A 555 -8.40 -25.29 18.20
C ILE A 555 -7.91 -24.42 17.05
N ILE A 556 -7.26 -23.30 17.36
CA ILE A 556 -6.77 -22.33 16.37
C ILE A 556 -5.78 -22.97 15.38
N ASP A 557 -4.79 -23.73 15.84
CA ASP A 557 -3.80 -24.39 14.98
C ASP A 557 -4.38 -25.59 14.22
N THR A 558 -5.46 -26.20 14.72
CA THR A 558 -6.24 -27.19 13.97
C THR A 558 -6.97 -26.53 12.80
N LEU A 559 -7.58 -25.36 13.00
CA LEU A 559 -8.21 -24.61 11.92
C LEU A 559 -7.18 -24.05 10.92
N ARG A 560 -6.02 -23.57 11.39
CA ARG A 560 -4.91 -23.14 10.51
C ARG A 560 -4.40 -24.28 9.62
N ARG A 561 -4.21 -25.49 10.17
CA ARG A 561 -3.86 -26.69 9.37
C ARG A 561 -4.96 -27.08 8.39
N ARG A 562 -6.24 -26.95 8.77
CA ARG A 562 -7.40 -27.35 7.95
C ARG A 562 -7.69 -26.42 6.76
N PHE A 563 -7.46 -25.12 6.94
CA PHE A 563 -7.89 -24.08 5.99
C PHE A 563 -6.78 -23.16 5.49
N GLY A 564 -5.73 -22.91 6.28
CA GLY A 564 -4.78 -21.81 6.05
C GLY A 564 -4.04 -21.89 4.71
N THR A 565 -3.76 -23.10 4.22
CA THR A 565 -3.11 -23.36 2.93
C THR A 565 -4.06 -23.82 1.83
N ASP A 566 -5.38 -23.89 2.07
CA ASP A 566 -6.34 -24.29 1.05
C ASP A 566 -6.46 -23.20 -0.03
N SER A 567 -6.26 -23.58 -1.30
CA SER A 567 -6.23 -22.66 -2.43
C SER A 567 -7.52 -21.86 -2.66
N ARG A 568 -8.68 -22.35 -2.16
CA ARG A 568 -9.98 -21.69 -2.27
C ARG A 568 -10.36 -20.94 -0.99
N LEU A 569 -10.07 -21.52 0.18
CA LEU A 569 -10.53 -21.04 1.49
C LEU A 569 -9.49 -20.24 2.27
N GLY A 570 -8.20 -20.57 2.19
CA GLY A 570 -7.14 -19.91 2.97
C GLY A 570 -7.04 -18.41 2.70
N SER A 571 -7.35 -17.98 1.47
CA SER A 571 -7.45 -16.57 1.10
C SER A 571 -8.59 -15.78 1.76
N ARG A 572 -9.58 -16.46 2.35
CA ARG A 572 -10.72 -15.89 3.09
C ARG A 572 -10.69 -16.23 4.57
N PHE A 573 -9.58 -16.75 5.09
CA PHE A 573 -9.51 -17.27 6.46
C PHE A 573 -8.31 -16.72 7.25
N GLN A 574 -8.57 -16.28 8.47
CA GLN A 574 -7.55 -16.00 9.47
C GLN A 574 -7.99 -16.55 10.82
N ALA A 575 -7.05 -17.13 11.57
CA ALA A 575 -7.25 -17.51 12.96
C ALA A 575 -6.17 -16.87 13.84
N ILE A 576 -6.58 -16.36 15.00
CA ILE A 576 -5.76 -15.58 15.92
C ILE A 576 -5.86 -16.22 17.30
N VAL A 577 -4.71 -16.54 17.90
CA VAL A 577 -4.63 -16.93 19.32
C VAL A 577 -4.66 -15.66 20.15
N HIS A 578 -5.79 -15.35 20.77
CA HIS A 578 -5.98 -14.25 21.71
C HIS A 578 -7.25 -14.48 22.53
N ASP A 579 -7.19 -14.19 23.83
CA ASP A 579 -8.36 -14.14 24.71
C ASP A 579 -9.45 -13.21 24.12
N PRO A 580 -10.68 -13.71 23.83
CA PRO A 580 -11.79 -12.92 23.32
C PRO A 580 -12.20 -11.76 24.25
N ALA A 581 -11.99 -11.90 25.57
CA ALA A 581 -12.41 -10.95 26.58
C ALA A 581 -11.53 -9.68 26.62
N THR A 582 -10.30 -9.77 26.12
CA THR A 582 -9.33 -8.66 26.04
C THR A 582 -8.94 -8.27 24.61
N PHE A 583 -9.33 -9.04 23.58
CA PHE A 583 -8.96 -8.73 22.19
C PHE A 583 -9.65 -7.48 21.65
N ARG A 584 -8.86 -6.42 21.45
CA ARG A 584 -9.33 -5.15 20.87
C ARG A 584 -9.41 -5.26 19.34
N LEU A 585 -10.51 -5.82 18.85
CA LEU A 585 -10.87 -5.76 17.43
C LEU A 585 -10.91 -4.29 16.94
N PRO A 586 -10.38 -3.97 15.75
CA PRO A 586 -10.53 -2.63 15.20
C PRO A 586 -12.02 -2.27 15.02
N PRO A 587 -12.38 -0.98 15.13
CA PRO A 587 -13.77 -0.57 15.00
C PRO A 587 -14.30 -0.82 13.58
N TYR A 588 -15.61 -0.99 13.45
CA TYR A 588 -16.32 -1.01 12.17
C TYR A 588 -15.99 -2.14 11.18
N ILE A 589 -15.15 -3.12 11.50
CA ILE A 589 -14.75 -4.17 10.54
C ILE A 589 -15.82 -5.25 10.31
N ALA A 590 -16.63 -5.57 11.32
CA ALA A 590 -17.44 -6.79 11.32
C ALA A 590 -18.81 -6.56 10.67
N ASN A 591 -19.05 -7.23 9.54
CA ASN A 591 -20.39 -7.37 8.98
C ASN A 591 -21.21 -8.32 9.87
N LEU A 592 -20.60 -9.42 10.32
CA LEU A 592 -21.20 -10.41 11.19
C LEU A 592 -20.26 -10.73 12.36
N ILE A 593 -20.81 -10.88 13.56
CA ILE A 593 -20.12 -11.51 14.71
C ILE A 593 -21.02 -12.65 15.20
N VAL A 594 -20.44 -13.83 15.37
CA VAL A 594 -21.11 -15.02 15.92
C VAL A 594 -20.19 -15.76 16.88
N THR A 595 -20.75 -16.73 17.60
CA THR A 595 -20.01 -17.61 18.50
C THR A 595 -20.46 -19.06 18.35
N GLU A 596 -19.58 -19.99 18.70
CA GLU A 596 -19.94 -21.41 18.85
C GLU A 596 -20.59 -21.67 20.20
N ASP A 597 -20.11 -20.98 21.23
CA ASP A 597 -20.59 -21.04 22.60
C ASP A 597 -20.45 -19.67 23.29
N VAL A 598 -21.54 -19.21 23.91
CA VAL A 598 -21.62 -17.89 24.54
C VAL A 598 -20.80 -17.85 25.83
N GLU A 599 -20.66 -18.97 26.55
CA GLU A 599 -19.84 -19.04 27.77
C GLU A 599 -18.34 -18.92 27.45
N ALA A 600 -17.90 -19.51 26.33
CA ALA A 600 -16.53 -19.43 25.84
C ALA A 600 -16.06 -18.00 25.48
N LEU A 601 -16.98 -17.03 25.41
CA LEU A 601 -16.64 -15.62 25.19
C LEU A 601 -15.97 -14.96 26.41
N LYS A 602 -16.26 -15.43 27.64
CA LYS A 602 -15.69 -14.89 28.90
C LYS A 602 -15.94 -13.36 29.08
N LEU A 603 -17.13 -12.89 28.68
CA LEU A 603 -17.52 -11.47 28.63
C LEU A 603 -18.48 -11.06 29.76
N ASP A 604 -17.94 -10.75 30.94
CA ASP A 604 -18.74 -10.42 32.13
C ASP A 604 -19.00 -8.91 32.30
N LEU A 605 -18.21 -8.06 31.65
CA LEU A 605 -18.24 -6.60 31.87
C LEU A 605 -18.88 -5.84 30.69
N ARG A 606 -19.70 -4.83 31.02
CA ARG A 606 -20.30 -3.89 30.05
C ARG A 606 -19.26 -3.25 29.11
N SER A 607 -18.04 -3.00 29.59
CA SER A 607 -16.93 -2.44 28.81
C SER A 607 -16.44 -3.38 27.71
N GLN A 608 -16.38 -4.69 27.97
CA GLN A 608 -15.97 -5.70 26.99
C GLN A 608 -17.03 -5.85 25.90
N TRP A 609 -18.32 -5.93 26.29
CA TRP A 609 -19.44 -5.88 25.34
C TRP A 609 -19.45 -4.60 24.51
N THR A 610 -19.15 -3.44 25.12
CA THR A 610 -19.03 -2.17 24.38
C THR A 610 -17.89 -2.21 23.36
N SER A 611 -16.75 -2.83 23.72
CA SER A 611 -15.61 -3.01 22.82
C SER A 611 -15.95 -3.91 21.64
N LEU A 612 -16.55 -5.08 21.89
CA LEU A 612 -16.98 -6.02 20.84
C LEU A 612 -18.00 -5.38 19.88
N LEU A 613 -19.03 -4.73 20.41
CA LEU A 613 -20.06 -4.05 19.61
C LEU A 613 -19.50 -2.86 18.79
N ASN A 614 -18.41 -2.24 19.21
CA ASN A 614 -17.79 -1.15 18.45
C ASN A 614 -17.12 -1.66 17.15
N SER A 615 -16.73 -2.93 17.10
CA SER A 615 -16.24 -3.57 15.88
C SER A 615 -17.35 -3.79 14.84
N LEU A 616 -18.64 -3.67 15.20
CA LEU A 616 -19.75 -3.77 14.24
C LEU A 616 -19.68 -2.64 13.21
N ARG A 617 -19.65 -3.04 11.94
CA ARG A 617 -19.70 -2.16 10.78
C ARG A 617 -20.98 -1.31 10.77
N PRO A 618 -20.90 0.01 10.57
CA PRO A 618 -22.06 0.84 10.27
C PRO A 618 -22.84 0.33 9.04
N TYR A 619 -24.08 0.80 8.88
CA TYR A 619 -24.98 0.35 7.81
C TYR A 619 -25.26 -1.17 7.77
N GLY A 620 -25.40 -1.80 8.94
CA GLY A 620 -26.03 -3.11 9.08
C GLY A 620 -25.20 -4.24 9.70
N GLY A 621 -24.00 -3.96 10.21
CA GLY A 621 -23.18 -4.94 10.94
C GLY A 621 -23.94 -5.54 12.13
N THR A 622 -23.88 -6.85 12.31
CA THR A 622 -24.75 -7.59 13.25
C THR A 622 -23.95 -8.56 14.13
N LEU A 623 -24.09 -8.46 15.45
CA LEU A 623 -23.75 -9.52 16.41
C LEU A 623 -24.95 -10.47 16.54
N CYS A 624 -24.71 -11.79 16.56
CA CYS A 624 -25.78 -12.78 16.61
C CYS A 624 -25.45 -14.01 17.49
N LEU A 625 -26.04 -14.05 18.69
CA LEU A 625 -25.77 -15.02 19.76
C LEU A 625 -26.99 -15.93 20.02
N ALA A 626 -26.81 -17.01 20.78
CA ALA A 626 -27.94 -17.67 21.44
C ALA A 626 -28.62 -16.68 22.40
N GLU A 627 -29.92 -16.82 22.65
CA GLU A 627 -30.60 -15.96 23.62
C GLU A 627 -30.28 -16.38 25.06
N ASP A 628 -29.73 -15.44 25.83
CA ASP A 628 -29.55 -15.52 27.27
C ASP A 628 -30.06 -14.20 27.92
N PRO A 629 -30.87 -14.25 28.98
CA PRO A 629 -31.43 -13.04 29.62
C PRO A 629 -30.41 -12.11 30.29
N ALA A 630 -29.35 -12.65 30.91
CA ALA A 630 -28.34 -11.87 31.62
C ALA A 630 -27.45 -11.12 30.62
N ILE A 631 -26.99 -11.82 29.58
CA ILE A 631 -26.20 -11.27 28.47
C ILE A 631 -27.02 -10.28 27.64
N LYS A 632 -28.31 -10.55 27.40
CA LYS A 632 -29.23 -9.58 26.78
C LYS A 632 -29.32 -8.28 27.60
N THR A 633 -29.31 -8.38 28.92
CA THR A 633 -29.29 -7.20 29.82
C THR A 633 -27.97 -6.44 29.72
N LEU A 634 -26.83 -7.13 29.81
CA LEU A 634 -25.49 -6.54 29.66
C LEU A 634 -25.28 -5.86 28.29
N ILE A 635 -25.69 -6.52 27.21
CA ILE A 635 -25.61 -5.98 25.85
C ILE A 635 -26.55 -4.79 25.65
N SER A 636 -27.77 -4.84 26.17
CA SER A 636 -28.70 -3.71 26.10
C SER A 636 -28.13 -2.50 26.85
N ALA A 637 -27.53 -2.72 28.03
CA ALA A 637 -26.82 -1.68 28.77
C ALA A 637 -25.59 -1.17 28.01
N ALA A 638 -24.81 -2.02 27.33
CA ALA A 638 -23.68 -1.61 26.49
C ALA A 638 -24.15 -0.75 25.30
N ALA A 639 -25.22 -1.16 24.60
CA ALA A 639 -25.76 -0.49 23.42
C ALA A 639 -26.25 0.96 23.66
N THR A 640 -26.55 1.35 24.91
CA THR A 640 -26.86 2.74 25.27
C THR A 640 -25.64 3.69 25.22
N SER A 641 -24.42 3.17 25.05
CA SER A 641 -23.23 3.99 24.89
C SER A 641 -23.32 4.91 23.67
N PRO A 642 -22.99 6.22 23.77
CA PRO A 642 -22.98 7.12 22.63
C PRO A 642 -22.12 6.65 21.44
N ALA A 643 -21.05 5.88 21.73
CA ALA A 643 -20.19 5.29 20.69
C ALA A 643 -20.88 4.18 19.87
N LEU A 644 -22.01 3.65 20.35
CA LEU A 644 -22.79 2.55 19.75
C LEU A 644 -24.17 3.00 19.27
N ALA A 645 -24.41 4.30 19.13
CA ALA A 645 -25.67 4.79 18.59
C ALA A 645 -26.00 4.15 17.23
N GLY A 646 -27.29 3.85 17.01
CA GLY A 646 -27.77 3.06 15.88
C GLY A 646 -27.74 1.55 16.11
N VAL A 647 -27.15 1.04 17.21
CA VAL A 647 -27.31 -0.37 17.60
C VAL A 647 -28.73 -0.62 18.12
N GLN A 648 -29.42 -1.56 17.47
CA GLN A 648 -30.72 -2.09 17.90
C GLN A 648 -30.56 -3.53 18.37
N VAL A 649 -31.19 -3.87 19.50
CA VAL A 649 -31.20 -5.22 20.09
C VAL A 649 -32.58 -5.83 19.87
N ARG A 650 -32.65 -7.04 19.29
CA ARG A 650 -33.89 -7.80 19.11
C ARG A 650 -33.68 -9.30 19.36
N THR A 651 -34.76 -9.98 19.75
CA THR A 651 -34.82 -11.45 19.76
C THR A 651 -35.55 -11.95 18.52
N SER A 652 -35.09 -13.06 17.93
CA SER A 652 -35.83 -13.84 16.92
C SER A 652 -35.37 -15.29 16.97
N LYS A 653 -36.30 -16.26 16.92
CA LYS A 653 -36.00 -17.72 16.85
C LYS A 653 -34.98 -18.19 17.92
N ASN A 654 -35.19 -17.82 19.18
CA ASN A 654 -34.32 -18.11 20.34
C ASN A 654 -32.87 -17.59 20.18
N ARG A 655 -32.67 -16.53 19.40
CA ARG A 655 -31.36 -15.88 19.18
C ARG A 655 -31.44 -14.37 19.38
N LEU A 656 -30.37 -13.81 19.94
CA LEU A 656 -30.20 -12.39 20.16
C LEU A 656 -29.46 -11.77 18.97
N TYR A 657 -30.01 -10.68 18.40
CA TYR A 657 -29.43 -9.92 17.30
C TYR A 657 -29.17 -8.49 17.74
N CYS A 658 -27.93 -8.02 17.61
CA CYS A 658 -27.56 -6.63 17.90
C CYS A 658 -26.99 -6.01 16.63
N ARG A 659 -27.78 -5.15 15.97
CA ARG A 659 -27.51 -4.65 14.63
C ARG A 659 -27.28 -3.15 14.61
N ARG A 660 -26.14 -2.71 14.08
CA ARG A 660 -25.76 -1.30 13.93
C ARG A 660 -26.32 -0.72 12.64
N LEU A 661 -27.45 -0.01 12.72
CA LEU A 661 -28.11 0.61 11.58
C LEU A 661 -27.59 2.02 11.29
N GLY A 662 -27.65 2.41 10.01
CA GLY A 662 -27.43 3.79 9.58
C GLY A 662 -25.97 4.27 9.63
N PRO A 663 -25.76 5.59 9.44
CA PRO A 663 -24.46 6.26 9.55
C PRO A 663 -24.01 6.39 11.02
N LEU A 664 -22.73 6.71 11.22
CA LEU A 664 -22.23 7.14 12.53
C LEU A 664 -22.80 8.52 12.89
N PRO A 665 -23.24 8.81 14.13
CA PRO A 665 -23.71 10.13 14.51
C PRO A 665 -22.66 11.21 14.28
N GLY A 666 -23.04 12.32 13.65
CA GLY A 666 -22.11 13.40 13.29
C GLY A 666 -21.19 13.08 12.10
N SER A 667 -21.30 11.91 11.47
CA SER A 667 -20.68 11.70 10.14
C SER A 667 -21.51 12.34 9.03
N ALA A 668 -20.88 12.61 7.88
CA ALA A 668 -21.55 13.15 6.70
C ALA A 668 -21.00 12.55 5.40
N ILE A 669 -21.81 12.58 4.34
CA ILE A 669 -21.41 12.10 3.01
C ILE A 669 -20.60 13.16 2.24
N TRP A 670 -19.77 12.68 1.31
CA TRP A 670 -19.12 13.48 0.26
C TRP A 670 -19.65 13.00 -1.10
N SER A 671 -20.79 13.52 -1.51
CA SER A 671 -21.59 12.99 -2.63
C SER A 671 -21.16 13.43 -4.02
N HIS A 672 -20.32 14.45 -4.15
CA HIS A 672 -19.93 15.05 -5.45
C HIS A 672 -18.41 15.32 -5.53
N GLU A 673 -17.88 15.59 -6.75
CA GLU A 673 -16.48 16.07 -6.91
C GLU A 673 -16.19 17.28 -6.00
N THR A 674 -17.20 18.10 -5.74
CA THR A 674 -17.14 19.35 -4.99
C THR A 674 -17.64 19.24 -3.55
N GLY A 675 -17.67 18.04 -2.97
CA GLY A 675 -18.29 17.78 -1.66
C GLY A 675 -19.77 17.49 -1.83
N ASP A 676 -20.51 18.52 -2.18
CA ASP A 676 -21.96 18.51 -2.39
C ASP A 676 -22.36 19.16 -3.72
N ALA A 677 -23.66 19.17 -4.00
CA ALA A 677 -24.25 19.83 -5.15
C ALA A 677 -24.07 21.37 -5.11
N ALA A 678 -23.97 21.96 -3.91
CA ALA A 678 -23.78 23.40 -3.67
C ALA A 678 -22.36 23.92 -3.96
N ARG A 679 -21.40 23.00 -4.18
CA ARG A 679 -19.97 23.26 -4.42
C ARG A 679 -19.23 23.80 -3.21
N SER A 680 -19.50 23.27 -2.03
CA SER A 680 -18.85 23.74 -0.79
C SER A 680 -17.36 23.39 -0.69
N PHE A 681 -16.91 22.27 -1.27
CA PHE A 681 -15.60 21.63 -0.99
C PHE A 681 -15.34 21.41 0.52
N TYR A 682 -16.40 21.38 1.31
CA TYR A 682 -16.40 21.30 2.76
C TYR A 682 -17.11 20.03 3.21
N SER A 683 -16.44 19.24 4.04
CA SER A 683 -17.06 18.10 4.71
C SER A 683 -17.82 18.57 5.94
N ARG A 684 -19.09 18.18 6.02
CA ARG A 684 -19.95 18.37 7.19
C ARG A 684 -19.69 17.31 8.28
N ASP A 685 -18.71 16.42 8.07
CA ASP A 685 -18.34 15.36 9.00
C ASP A 685 -17.62 15.94 10.24
N ASN A 686 -18.12 15.60 11.42
CA ASN A 686 -17.63 16.06 12.73
C ASN A 686 -16.74 15.01 13.43
N LEU A 687 -16.66 13.78 12.92
CA LEU A 687 -15.87 12.69 13.51
C LEU A 687 -14.42 12.66 12.98
N VAL A 688 -14.19 13.13 11.76
CA VAL A 688 -12.83 13.27 11.21
C VAL A 688 -12.13 14.46 11.88
N LYS A 689 -11.31 14.18 12.89
CA LYS A 689 -10.53 15.15 13.67
C LYS A 689 -9.18 14.60 14.14
N ALA A 690 -8.23 15.46 14.48
CA ALA A 690 -6.92 15.05 14.96
C ALA A 690 -6.99 14.45 16.38
N PRO A 691 -6.05 13.56 16.76
CA PRO A 691 -5.13 12.82 15.89
C PRO A 691 -5.85 11.71 15.10
N LEU A 692 -5.26 11.29 13.99
CA LEU A 692 -5.78 10.22 13.12
C LEU A 692 -4.89 8.98 13.16
N ALA A 693 -5.50 7.79 13.16
CA ALA A 693 -4.82 6.49 13.04
C ALA A 693 -5.38 5.67 11.86
N VAL A 694 -4.63 4.67 11.38
CA VAL A 694 -5.00 3.85 10.22
C VAL A 694 -6.07 2.83 10.60
N LEU A 695 -7.19 2.82 9.87
CA LEU A 695 -8.25 1.81 10.01
C LEU A 695 -7.99 0.59 9.12
N TRP A 696 -7.61 0.85 7.87
CA TRP A 696 -7.21 -0.17 6.90
C TRP A 696 -6.30 0.41 5.83
N TYR A 697 -5.52 -0.47 5.19
CA TYR A 697 -4.81 -0.17 3.95
C TYR A 697 -4.70 -1.40 3.04
N GLY A 698 -4.57 -1.18 1.73
CA GLY A 698 -4.12 -2.23 0.84
C GLY A 698 -4.24 -1.99 -0.66
N ASP A 699 -3.49 -2.80 -1.41
CA ASP A 699 -3.47 -2.89 -2.88
C ASP A 699 -3.73 -4.36 -3.35
N GLY A 700 -4.18 -5.23 -2.43
CA GLY A 700 -4.33 -6.68 -2.62
C GLY A 700 -5.55 -7.12 -3.43
N ARG A 701 -5.83 -8.43 -3.43
CA ARG A 701 -6.93 -9.10 -4.17
C ARG A 701 -8.27 -8.37 -4.13
N ASP A 702 -8.65 -7.91 -2.94
CA ASP A 702 -9.94 -7.25 -2.72
C ASP A 702 -9.87 -5.72 -2.82
N HIS A 703 -8.77 -5.11 -3.26
CA HIS A 703 -8.60 -3.64 -3.20
C HIS A 703 -8.66 -3.03 -4.62
N GLY A 704 -9.61 -2.11 -4.82
CA GLY A 704 -10.17 -1.85 -6.15
C GLY A 704 -9.34 -1.02 -7.13
N PHE A 705 -8.51 -0.09 -6.68
CA PHE A 705 -8.00 0.97 -7.56
C PHE A 705 -6.71 0.56 -8.30
N PHE A 706 -6.84 0.24 -9.60
CA PHE A 706 -5.69 -0.13 -10.43
C PHE A 706 -4.70 1.02 -10.59
N LYS A 707 -3.43 0.63 -10.71
CA LYS A 707 -2.26 1.49 -10.74
C LYS A 707 -2.10 2.31 -12.04
N ARG A 708 -2.67 3.52 -12.11
CA ARG A 708 -2.49 4.45 -13.26
C ARG A 708 -2.46 5.94 -12.90
N LYS A 709 -1.87 6.76 -13.79
CA LYS A 709 -1.75 8.23 -13.69
C LYS A 709 -3.08 8.94 -14.03
N ASP A 710 -4.02 9.02 -13.09
CA ASP A 710 -5.28 9.78 -13.29
C ASP A 710 -5.10 11.29 -12.98
N TYR A 711 -4.17 11.93 -13.70
CA TYR A 711 -3.92 13.37 -13.60
C TYR A 711 -4.94 14.21 -14.41
N GLY A 712 -5.51 15.26 -13.81
CA GLY A 712 -6.07 16.40 -14.55
C GLY A 712 -7.47 16.23 -15.17
N HIS A 713 -8.27 15.25 -14.74
CA HIS A 713 -9.66 15.05 -15.21
C HIS A 713 -10.77 15.52 -14.24
N GLY A 714 -10.39 16.11 -13.10
CA GLY A 714 -11.31 16.66 -12.08
C GLY A 714 -11.76 15.64 -11.05
N LEU A 715 -12.30 14.52 -11.53
CA LEU A 715 -13.02 13.51 -10.77
C LEU A 715 -12.30 13.12 -9.48
N LYS A 716 -12.92 13.47 -8.36
CA LYS A 716 -12.54 12.99 -7.03
C LYS A 716 -13.30 11.71 -6.68
N PRO A 717 -12.75 10.87 -5.79
CA PRO A 717 -13.56 9.93 -5.05
C PRO A 717 -14.71 10.62 -4.31
N GLN A 718 -15.79 9.88 -4.12
CA GLN A 718 -16.99 10.26 -3.39
C GLN A 718 -17.26 9.18 -2.34
N VAL A 719 -17.85 9.55 -1.22
CA VAL A 719 -18.13 8.65 -0.09
C VAL A 719 -19.56 8.85 0.36
N ALA A 720 -20.36 7.78 0.32
CA ALA A 720 -21.74 7.83 0.78
C ALA A 720 -22.26 6.44 1.19
N GLY A 721 -22.89 6.36 2.36
CA GLY A 721 -23.55 5.14 2.82
C GLY A 721 -22.57 4.00 3.15
N GLY A 722 -21.38 4.35 3.66
CA GLY A 722 -20.31 3.42 4.01
C GLY A 722 -19.56 2.88 2.80
N ARG A 723 -19.52 3.61 1.69
CA ARG A 723 -18.91 3.19 0.42
C ARG A 723 -18.08 4.32 -0.17
N LEU A 724 -16.90 3.98 -0.65
CA LEU A 724 -15.97 4.85 -1.37
C LEU A 724 -16.06 4.53 -2.88
N ILE A 725 -16.59 5.47 -3.66
CA ILE A 725 -16.83 5.33 -5.10
C ILE A 725 -15.86 6.22 -5.88
N ALA A 726 -15.09 5.63 -6.80
CA ALA A 726 -14.16 6.36 -7.65
C ALA A 726 -14.18 5.88 -9.11
N LEU A 727 -14.15 6.82 -10.06
CA LEU A 727 -14.01 6.52 -11.50
C LEU A 727 -12.53 6.49 -11.88
N GLN A 728 -12.03 5.30 -12.24
CA GLN A 728 -10.74 5.16 -12.90
C GLN A 728 -10.88 5.63 -14.35
N VAL A 729 -10.39 6.83 -14.63
CA VAL A 729 -10.66 7.55 -15.88
C VAL A 729 -10.03 6.83 -17.06
N ALA A 730 -8.79 6.38 -16.90
CA ALA A 730 -7.99 5.84 -17.98
C ALA A 730 -8.46 4.46 -18.50
N THR A 731 -9.37 3.79 -17.79
CA THR A 731 -10.06 2.55 -18.22
C THR A 731 -11.59 2.73 -18.28
N ASN A 732 -12.08 3.94 -18.03
CA ASN A 732 -13.50 4.28 -17.85
C ASN A 732 -14.24 3.30 -16.93
N THR A 733 -13.66 3.00 -15.77
CA THR A 733 -14.17 1.97 -14.83
C THR A 733 -14.54 2.58 -13.50
N LEU A 734 -15.84 2.63 -13.20
CA LEU A 734 -16.37 3.07 -11.90
C LEU A 734 -16.26 1.90 -10.91
N LYS A 735 -15.68 2.14 -9.74
CA LYS A 735 -15.51 1.13 -8.70
C LYS A 735 -16.06 1.62 -7.38
N SER A 736 -16.62 0.71 -6.60
CA SER A 736 -17.07 0.93 -5.23
C SER A 736 -16.32 -0.02 -4.31
N VAL A 737 -15.73 0.52 -3.25
CA VAL A 737 -15.14 -0.25 -2.15
C VAL A 737 -15.86 0.09 -0.85
N ASP A 738 -15.85 -0.85 0.08
CA ASP A 738 -16.29 -0.65 1.45
C ASP A 738 -15.40 0.39 2.13
N ALA A 739 -15.98 1.50 2.59
CA ALA A 739 -15.21 2.57 3.23
C ALA A 739 -14.55 2.13 4.56
N TYR A 740 -15.10 1.12 5.25
CA TYR A 740 -14.61 0.65 6.55
C TYR A 740 -13.61 -0.49 6.47
N THR A 741 -13.54 -1.21 5.34
CA THR A 741 -12.71 -2.44 5.21
C THR A 741 -11.83 -2.50 3.95
N GLY A 742 -11.95 -1.54 3.03
CA GLY A 742 -11.18 -1.48 1.77
C GLY A 742 -11.63 -2.48 0.69
N ARG A 743 -12.54 -3.41 1.04
CA ARG A 743 -13.03 -4.49 0.17
C ARG A 743 -13.80 -3.97 -1.04
N LEU A 744 -13.44 -4.43 -2.23
CA LEU A 744 -14.13 -4.19 -3.50
C LEU A 744 -15.53 -4.79 -3.44
N LEU A 745 -16.54 -3.94 -3.60
CA LEU A 745 -17.94 -4.34 -3.67
C LEU A 745 -18.33 -4.65 -5.12
N TRP A 746 -17.93 -3.77 -6.05
CA TRP A 746 -18.16 -3.94 -7.48
C TRP A 746 -17.26 -3.06 -8.34
N SER A 747 -17.11 -3.45 -9.61
CA SER A 747 -16.35 -2.74 -10.64
C SER A 747 -17.15 -2.75 -11.95
N ARG A 748 -17.47 -1.58 -12.50
CA ARG A 748 -18.32 -1.41 -13.69
C ARG A 748 -17.60 -0.57 -14.75
N LYS A 749 -17.47 -1.10 -15.97
CA LYS A 749 -17.04 -0.32 -17.13
C LYS A 749 -18.21 0.55 -17.64
N LEU A 750 -17.93 1.81 -17.97
CA LEU A 750 -18.91 2.78 -18.49
C LEU A 750 -18.73 2.99 -20.00
N GLY A 751 -19.73 3.58 -20.67
CA GLY A 751 -19.77 3.75 -22.12
C GLY A 751 -18.87 4.87 -22.65
N GLY A 752 -18.89 6.04 -22.01
CA GLY A 752 -18.18 7.23 -22.51
C GLY A 752 -17.66 8.17 -21.42
N SER A 753 -17.53 9.46 -21.75
CA SER A 753 -17.01 10.50 -20.84
C SER A 753 -17.99 10.80 -19.72
N ALA A 754 -17.99 9.97 -18.68
CA ALA A 754 -18.97 10.00 -17.61
C ALA A 754 -18.69 11.00 -16.48
N ARG A 755 -19.76 11.50 -15.87
CA ARG A 755 -19.78 12.20 -14.57
C ARG A 755 -20.73 11.50 -13.63
N TYR A 756 -20.49 11.57 -12.32
CA TYR A 756 -21.34 10.88 -11.35
C TYR A 756 -21.49 11.63 -10.02
N ALA A 757 -22.59 11.33 -9.33
CA ALA A 757 -22.86 11.71 -7.95
C ALA A 757 -23.26 10.46 -7.16
N SER A 758 -22.81 10.39 -5.91
CA SER A 758 -22.98 9.24 -5.03
C SER A 758 -23.90 9.58 -3.87
N MET A 759 -25.12 9.05 -3.90
CA MET A 759 -26.10 9.21 -2.83
C MET A 759 -26.30 7.85 -2.11
N PRO A 760 -26.74 7.82 -0.84
CA PRO A 760 -26.95 6.57 -0.10
C PRO A 760 -27.93 5.59 -0.77
N ASP A 761 -28.88 6.09 -1.55
CA ASP A 761 -29.93 5.36 -2.27
C ASP A 761 -29.60 5.01 -3.73
N GLY A 762 -28.63 5.70 -4.35
CA GLY A 762 -28.31 5.55 -5.77
C GLY A 762 -27.01 6.23 -6.20
N ILE A 763 -26.27 5.59 -7.10
CA ILE A 763 -25.14 6.23 -7.81
C ILE A 763 -25.65 6.70 -9.17
N TYR A 764 -25.70 8.01 -9.38
CA TYR A 764 -26.22 8.63 -10.58
C TYR A 764 -25.06 8.91 -11.53
N VAL A 765 -25.08 8.31 -12.73
CA VAL A 765 -23.99 8.38 -13.71
C VAL A 765 -24.52 8.95 -15.02
N GLY A 766 -24.13 10.17 -15.35
CA GLY A 766 -24.39 10.78 -16.64
C GLY A 766 -23.41 10.23 -17.67
N ASP A 767 -23.92 9.47 -18.65
CA ASP A 767 -23.16 8.82 -19.71
C ASP A 767 -23.79 9.14 -21.07
N GLU A 768 -23.10 10.00 -21.84
CA GLU A 768 -23.53 10.61 -23.10
C GLU A 768 -24.98 11.15 -23.11
N ARG A 769 -25.95 10.36 -23.59
CA ARG A 769 -27.39 10.72 -23.69
C ARG A 769 -28.27 10.04 -22.63
N THR A 770 -27.66 9.52 -21.56
CA THR A 770 -28.37 8.82 -20.48
C THR A 770 -27.90 9.27 -19.10
N CYS A 771 -28.77 9.14 -18.11
CA CYS A 771 -28.41 9.09 -16.70
C CYS A 771 -28.73 7.68 -16.16
N LEU A 772 -27.70 6.87 -15.95
CA LEU A 772 -27.82 5.56 -15.30
C LEU A 772 -27.98 5.76 -13.79
N VAL A 773 -28.96 5.10 -13.18
CA VAL A 773 -29.09 5.01 -11.73
C VAL A 773 -28.66 3.62 -11.30
N LEU A 774 -27.47 3.52 -10.71
CA LEU A 774 -26.91 2.27 -10.24
C LEU A 774 -27.26 2.01 -8.79
N ASP A 775 -27.50 0.74 -8.47
CA ASP A 775 -27.57 0.23 -7.11
C ASP A 775 -26.23 0.45 -6.37
N PRO A 776 -26.19 1.16 -5.23
CA PRO A 776 -24.92 1.45 -4.54
C PRO A 776 -24.19 0.21 -4.01
N ALA A 777 -24.92 -0.86 -3.69
CA ALA A 777 -24.36 -2.08 -3.11
C ALA A 777 -23.77 -3.03 -4.16
N THR A 778 -24.33 -3.05 -5.38
CA THR A 778 -24.02 -4.06 -6.41
C THR A 778 -23.53 -3.48 -7.75
N GLY A 779 -23.67 -2.17 -7.99
CA GLY A 779 -23.29 -1.52 -9.25
C GLY A 779 -24.15 -1.91 -10.46
N LYS A 780 -25.23 -2.67 -10.23
CA LYS A 780 -26.22 -3.04 -11.26
C LYS A 780 -27.12 -1.83 -11.56
N PRO A 781 -27.53 -1.58 -12.83
CA PRO A 781 -28.49 -0.53 -13.13
C PRO A 781 -29.85 -0.89 -12.53
N ARG A 782 -30.44 0.05 -11.78
CA ARG A 782 -31.83 -0.02 -11.33
C ARG A 782 -32.75 0.68 -12.31
N LYS A 783 -32.31 1.82 -12.86
CA LYS A 783 -33.04 2.63 -13.85
C LYS A 783 -32.05 3.25 -14.84
N THR A 784 -32.52 3.54 -16.05
CA THR A 784 -31.81 4.35 -17.05
C THR A 784 -32.74 5.44 -17.50
N PHE A 785 -32.37 6.70 -17.29
CA PHE A 785 -33.15 7.85 -17.72
C PHE A 785 -32.59 8.41 -19.02
N PRO A 786 -33.41 8.62 -20.07
CA PRO A 786 -32.96 9.30 -21.27
C PRO A 786 -32.68 10.78 -20.96
N VAL A 787 -31.65 11.33 -21.60
CA VAL A 787 -31.32 12.76 -21.58
C VAL A 787 -31.55 13.28 -22.99
N ASP A 788 -32.72 13.88 -23.24
CA ASP A 788 -33.00 14.49 -24.52
C ASP A 788 -32.31 15.85 -24.63
N VAL A 789 -31.40 15.93 -25.60
CA VAL A 789 -30.55 17.08 -25.87
C VAL A 789 -31.07 17.95 -27.03
N GLY A 790 -32.22 17.63 -27.61
CA GLY A 790 -32.81 18.38 -28.73
C GLY A 790 -31.95 18.39 -30.00
N ARG A 791 -31.20 17.30 -30.25
CA ARG A 791 -30.28 17.13 -31.39
C ARG A 791 -30.36 15.71 -31.94
N ALA A 792 -30.23 15.58 -33.25
CA ALA A 792 -30.13 14.30 -33.97
C ALA A 792 -29.07 13.36 -33.34
N SER A 793 -29.29 12.05 -33.42
CA SER A 793 -28.56 11.02 -32.66
C SER A 793 -27.07 10.91 -32.99
N ASP A 794 -26.70 11.26 -34.22
CA ASP A 794 -25.34 11.33 -34.76
C ASP A 794 -24.48 12.42 -34.10
N VAL A 795 -25.10 13.51 -33.63
CA VAL A 795 -24.39 14.61 -32.96
C VAL A 795 -23.69 14.08 -31.69
N PRO A 796 -22.35 14.15 -31.60
CA PRO A 796 -21.62 13.58 -30.47
C PRO A 796 -21.88 14.34 -29.16
N VAL A 797 -22.31 13.63 -28.12
CA VAL A 797 -22.62 14.19 -26.79
C VAL A 797 -21.60 13.74 -25.75
N SER A 798 -21.31 14.60 -24.76
CA SER A 798 -20.62 14.23 -23.53
C SER A 798 -21.22 14.96 -22.34
N VAL A 799 -21.37 14.27 -21.21
CA VAL A 799 -21.67 14.89 -19.92
C VAL A 799 -20.40 15.55 -19.38
N SER A 800 -20.54 16.74 -18.82
CA SER A 800 -19.45 17.61 -18.37
C SER A 800 -19.51 17.93 -16.88
N ASP A 801 -20.71 18.02 -16.29
CA ASP A 801 -20.97 17.96 -14.85
C ASP A 801 -22.31 17.23 -14.59
N LEU A 802 -22.49 16.71 -13.37
CA LEU A 802 -23.76 16.12 -12.91
C LEU A 802 -23.99 16.48 -11.44
N ARG A 803 -25.20 16.92 -11.11
CA ARG A 803 -25.61 17.33 -9.76
C ARG A 803 -26.87 16.56 -9.35
N VAL A 804 -26.93 16.13 -8.10
CA VAL A 804 -28.13 15.54 -7.49
C VAL A 804 -28.39 16.25 -6.17
N ASP A 805 -29.54 16.90 -6.07
CA ASP A 805 -30.03 17.53 -4.83
C ASP A 805 -31.56 17.38 -4.75
N GLY A 806 -32.06 17.11 -3.54
CA GLY A 806 -33.48 16.84 -3.31
C GLY A 806 -34.07 15.84 -4.31
N GLN A 807 -35.02 16.31 -5.12
CA GLN A 807 -35.74 15.54 -6.15
C GLN A 807 -35.27 15.81 -7.60
N ILE A 808 -34.11 16.45 -7.79
CA ILE A 808 -33.59 16.84 -9.11
C ILE A 808 -32.26 16.16 -9.42
N ILE A 809 -32.12 15.71 -10.66
CA ILE A 809 -30.85 15.39 -11.30
C ILE A 809 -30.60 16.47 -12.37
N LEU A 810 -29.56 17.27 -12.23
CA LEU A 810 -29.14 18.24 -13.24
C LEU A 810 -27.94 17.68 -14.01
N VAL A 811 -28.10 17.51 -15.31
CA VAL A 811 -27.07 17.02 -16.24
C VAL A 811 -26.57 18.18 -17.08
N ALA A 812 -25.25 18.44 -17.04
CA ALA A 812 -24.62 19.48 -17.85
C ALA A 812 -23.92 18.88 -19.07
N VAL A 813 -24.28 19.34 -20.26
CA VAL A 813 -24.02 18.65 -21.53
C VAL A 813 -23.21 19.52 -22.49
N ARG A 814 -22.31 18.89 -23.27
CA ARG A 814 -21.52 19.50 -24.35
C ARG A 814 -21.58 18.67 -25.63
N PHE A 815 -21.41 19.34 -26.78
CA PHE A 815 -21.50 18.76 -28.13
C PHE A 815 -20.15 18.59 -28.85
N ASN A 816 -19.02 18.67 -28.14
CA ASN A 816 -17.69 18.40 -28.71
C ASN A 816 -16.94 17.31 -27.90
N LYS A 817 -16.49 16.25 -28.59
CA LYS A 817 -15.74 15.13 -27.97
C LYS A 817 -14.21 15.39 -27.86
N VAL A 818 -13.72 16.59 -28.19
CA VAL A 818 -12.27 16.88 -28.18
C VAL A 818 -11.72 16.95 -26.75
N ASN A 819 -10.58 16.32 -26.54
CA ASN A 819 -10.16 15.82 -25.22
C ASN A 819 -9.02 16.60 -24.54
N ALA A 820 -8.80 17.88 -24.86
CA ALA A 820 -7.70 18.67 -24.30
C ALA A 820 -8.11 19.66 -23.18
N ILE A 821 -7.29 19.76 -22.14
CA ILE A 821 -7.41 20.76 -21.06
C ILE A 821 -7.34 22.19 -21.62
N SER A 822 -6.49 22.41 -22.62
CA SER A 822 -6.33 23.66 -23.37
C SER A 822 -7.46 23.98 -24.35
N GLN A 823 -8.52 23.15 -24.38
CA GLN A 823 -9.67 23.27 -25.29
C GLN A 823 -11.00 23.12 -24.54
N GLY A 824 -11.07 23.54 -23.27
CA GLY A 824 -12.35 23.77 -22.59
C GLY A 824 -13.10 22.55 -22.06
N ARG A 825 -12.42 21.55 -21.45
CA ARG A 825 -13.03 20.39 -20.75
C ARG A 825 -14.10 20.71 -19.68
N TRP A 826 -14.32 21.99 -19.36
CA TRP A 826 -15.14 22.49 -18.24
C TRP A 826 -16.36 23.30 -18.68
N ASN A 827 -16.68 23.31 -19.98
CA ASN A 827 -17.75 24.12 -20.54
C ASN A 827 -18.91 23.25 -20.99
N SER A 828 -20.13 23.65 -20.64
CA SER A 828 -21.39 23.04 -21.06
C SER A 828 -22.17 24.01 -21.95
N THR A 829 -22.89 23.50 -22.93
CA THR A 829 -23.73 24.29 -23.85
C THR A 829 -25.23 24.13 -23.57
N LEU A 830 -25.59 23.10 -22.79
CA LEU A 830 -26.96 22.74 -22.45
C LEU A 830 -27.01 22.26 -20.99
N LEU A 831 -28.06 22.62 -20.27
CA LEU A 831 -28.49 21.95 -19.04
C LEU A 831 -29.77 21.18 -19.31
N VAL A 832 -29.89 20.02 -18.68
CA VAL A 832 -31.10 19.20 -18.65
C VAL A 832 -31.41 18.85 -17.20
N ALA A 833 -32.64 19.07 -16.75
CA ALA A 833 -33.10 18.63 -15.43
C ALA A 833 -34.07 17.45 -15.58
N LEU A 834 -33.82 16.40 -14.80
CA LEU A 834 -34.67 15.22 -14.67
C LEU A 834 -35.25 15.18 -13.27
N ASP A 835 -36.51 14.75 -13.15
CA ASP A 835 -37.08 14.33 -11.87
C ASP A 835 -36.37 13.05 -11.39
N ARG A 836 -35.81 13.08 -10.18
CA ARG A 836 -34.96 12.03 -9.63
C ARG A 836 -35.67 10.68 -9.46
N THR A 837 -36.98 10.71 -9.22
CA THR A 837 -37.78 9.53 -8.91
C THR A 837 -38.30 8.85 -10.17
N THR A 838 -38.86 9.63 -11.09
CA THR A 838 -39.49 9.15 -12.34
C THR A 838 -38.54 9.09 -13.52
N GLY A 839 -37.48 9.91 -13.53
CA GLY A 839 -36.61 10.09 -14.68
C GLY A 839 -37.16 11.02 -15.76
N LYS A 840 -38.36 11.57 -15.57
CA LYS A 840 -38.97 12.49 -16.54
C LYS A 840 -38.11 13.73 -16.70
N GLN A 841 -37.76 14.07 -17.94
CA GLN A 841 -37.15 15.35 -18.27
C GLN A 841 -38.15 16.47 -17.98
N LEU A 842 -37.79 17.37 -17.06
CA LEU A 842 -38.63 18.47 -16.61
C LEU A 842 -38.44 19.69 -17.50
N TRP A 843 -37.19 20.00 -17.84
CA TRP A 843 -36.80 21.09 -18.72
C TRP A 843 -35.40 20.88 -19.28
N SER A 844 -35.12 21.57 -20.38
CA SER A 844 -33.76 21.76 -20.89
C SER A 844 -33.53 23.24 -21.22
N ARG A 845 -32.29 23.72 -21.12
CA ARG A 845 -31.96 25.13 -21.32
C ARG A 845 -30.59 25.29 -21.96
N SER A 846 -30.54 25.90 -23.14
CA SER A 846 -29.30 26.20 -23.87
C SER A 846 -28.61 27.45 -23.31
N ALA A 847 -27.27 27.43 -23.28
CA ALA A 847 -26.46 28.60 -22.93
C ALA A 847 -26.43 29.62 -24.08
N LYS A 848 -26.35 30.91 -23.74
CA LYS A 848 -26.09 32.01 -24.68
C LYS A 848 -24.61 32.08 -25.07
N GLN A 849 -23.70 31.74 -24.16
CA GLN A 849 -22.26 31.65 -24.42
C GLN A 849 -21.70 30.27 -24.05
N ARG A 850 -21.82 29.90 -22.78
CA ARG A 850 -21.55 28.57 -22.20
C ARG A 850 -21.90 28.62 -20.72
N TYR A 851 -22.38 27.51 -20.17
CA TYR A 851 -22.38 27.33 -18.73
C TYR A 851 -21.00 26.84 -18.28
N ASN A 852 -20.41 27.56 -17.34
CA ASN A 852 -19.13 27.19 -16.76
C ASN A 852 -19.35 26.17 -15.64
N THR A 853 -18.82 24.94 -15.78
CA THR A 853 -18.97 23.90 -14.74
C THR A 853 -18.25 24.22 -13.42
N ALA A 854 -17.35 25.20 -13.40
CA ALA A 854 -16.82 25.74 -12.15
C ALA A 854 -17.82 26.66 -11.40
N ALA A 855 -18.97 26.93 -12.03
CA ALA A 855 -19.98 27.89 -11.61
C ALA A 855 -21.40 27.34 -11.84
N ILE A 856 -21.67 26.10 -11.42
CA ILE A 856 -23.02 25.48 -11.39
C ILE A 856 -23.24 24.86 -10.01
N ALA A 857 -24.13 25.42 -9.21
CA ALA A 857 -24.53 24.88 -7.91
C ALA A 857 -26.02 24.53 -7.89
N VAL A 858 -26.40 23.50 -7.16
CA VAL A 858 -27.81 23.15 -6.90
C VAL A 858 -28.00 22.99 -5.40
N ALA A 859 -28.97 23.71 -4.85
CA ALA A 859 -29.34 23.71 -3.43
C ALA A 859 -30.68 24.43 -3.24
N ASN A 860 -31.42 24.11 -2.17
CA ASN A 860 -32.65 24.80 -1.76
C ASN A 860 -33.64 25.00 -2.93
N GLU A 861 -33.87 23.94 -3.72
CA GLU A 861 -34.75 23.92 -4.90
C GLU A 861 -34.35 24.89 -6.03
N ARG A 862 -33.10 25.38 -6.05
CA ARG A 862 -32.60 26.32 -7.05
C ARG A 862 -31.36 25.80 -7.75
N VAL A 863 -31.23 26.14 -9.02
CA VAL A 863 -30.01 26.00 -9.81
C VAL A 863 -29.39 27.39 -9.97
N PHE A 864 -28.19 27.56 -9.43
CA PHE A 864 -27.38 28.77 -9.57
C PHE A 864 -26.30 28.54 -10.63
N LEU A 865 -26.19 29.41 -11.62
CA LEU A 865 -25.21 29.25 -12.69
C LEU A 865 -24.61 30.57 -13.20
N VAL A 866 -23.45 30.48 -13.86
CA VAL A 866 -22.90 31.56 -14.72
C VAL A 866 -22.90 31.15 -16.20
N ASP A 867 -23.46 32.03 -17.04
CA ASP A 867 -23.32 32.03 -18.50
C ASP A 867 -22.35 33.15 -18.92
N SER A 868 -21.17 32.80 -19.42
CA SER A 868 -20.11 33.78 -19.74
C SER A 868 -19.18 33.33 -20.87
N HIS A 869 -18.42 34.23 -21.47
CA HIS A 869 -17.42 33.86 -22.47
C HIS A 869 -16.30 33.00 -21.85
N SER A 870 -15.82 31.97 -22.56
CA SER A 870 -14.69 31.16 -22.07
C SER A 870 -13.35 31.90 -22.19
N PRO A 871 -12.34 31.58 -21.35
CA PRO A 871 -11.01 32.17 -21.44
C PRO A 871 -10.36 31.99 -22.83
N GLU A 872 -10.62 30.87 -23.51
CA GLU A 872 -10.15 30.60 -24.87
C GLU A 872 -10.85 31.51 -25.90
N LYS A 873 -12.17 31.71 -25.78
CA LYS A 873 -12.94 32.61 -26.64
C LYS A 873 -12.48 34.06 -26.44
N ILE A 874 -12.29 34.50 -25.20
CA ILE A 874 -11.73 35.82 -24.86
C ILE A 874 -10.31 35.98 -25.44
N GLY A 875 -9.48 34.94 -25.36
CA GLY A 875 -8.14 34.93 -25.97
C GLY A 875 -8.17 35.04 -27.50
N LEU A 876 -9.13 34.40 -28.17
CA LEU A 876 -9.36 34.53 -29.61
C LEU A 876 -9.83 35.93 -30.00
N MET A 877 -10.78 36.51 -29.25
CA MET A 877 -11.27 37.89 -29.45
C MET A 877 -10.11 38.88 -29.35
N ARG A 878 -9.26 38.76 -28.31
CA ARG A 878 -8.07 39.60 -28.12
C ARG A 878 -7.08 39.48 -29.28
N ARG A 879 -6.79 38.27 -29.77
CA ARG A 879 -5.90 38.05 -30.94
C ARG A 879 -6.47 38.63 -32.25
N ARG A 880 -7.77 38.86 -32.33
CA ARG A 880 -8.47 39.49 -33.46
C ARG A 880 -8.67 41.01 -33.27
N GLY A 881 -8.03 41.63 -32.29
CA GLY A 881 -8.17 43.07 -32.01
C GLY A 881 -9.55 43.49 -31.48
N GLN A 882 -10.41 42.55 -31.09
CA GLN A 882 -11.78 42.86 -30.67
C GLN A 882 -11.81 43.44 -29.25
N SER A 883 -12.61 44.49 -29.05
CA SER A 883 -12.84 45.09 -27.73
C SER A 883 -13.44 44.07 -26.76
N LEU A 884 -12.89 44.03 -25.54
CA LEU A 884 -13.36 43.15 -24.47
C LEU A 884 -14.27 43.87 -23.46
N ALA A 885 -14.48 45.18 -23.57
CA ALA A 885 -15.28 45.96 -22.61
C ALA A 885 -16.77 45.54 -22.57
N ALA A 886 -17.29 45.02 -23.68
CA ALA A 886 -18.66 44.50 -23.78
C ALA A 886 -18.82 43.04 -23.30
N VAL A 887 -17.75 42.37 -22.86
CA VAL A 887 -17.80 40.96 -22.42
C VAL A 887 -18.34 40.88 -20.99
N SER A 888 -19.59 40.46 -20.84
CA SER A 888 -20.23 40.24 -19.53
C SER A 888 -20.32 38.77 -19.12
N SER A 889 -20.50 38.57 -17.82
CA SER A 889 -20.94 37.32 -17.18
C SER A 889 -22.39 37.49 -16.71
N THR A 890 -23.26 36.55 -17.03
CA THR A 890 -24.66 36.54 -16.54
C THR A 890 -24.80 35.46 -15.48
N ILE A 891 -25.09 35.88 -14.25
CA ILE A 891 -25.40 35.00 -13.12
C ILE A 891 -26.92 34.81 -13.08
N LEU A 892 -27.38 33.56 -13.00
CA LEU A 892 -28.80 33.21 -12.95
C LEU A 892 -29.11 32.40 -11.69
N ALA A 893 -30.28 32.62 -11.11
CA ALA A 893 -30.99 31.59 -10.35
C ALA A 893 -32.19 31.10 -11.16
N ILE A 894 -32.38 29.80 -11.17
CA ILE A 894 -33.43 29.10 -11.89
C ILE A 894 -34.11 28.16 -10.89
N ASP A 895 -35.44 28.10 -10.94
CA ASP A 895 -36.22 27.11 -10.21
C ASP A 895 -35.87 25.69 -10.70
N SER A 896 -35.45 24.81 -9.79
CA SER A 896 -34.87 23.52 -10.17
C SER A 896 -35.89 22.56 -10.82
N ARG A 897 -37.17 22.67 -10.48
CA ARG A 897 -38.23 21.81 -11.02
C ARG A 897 -38.82 22.32 -12.33
N SER A 898 -39.04 23.63 -12.49
CA SER A 898 -39.72 24.22 -13.64
C SER A 898 -38.80 24.83 -14.70
N GLY A 899 -37.53 25.11 -14.37
CA GLY A 899 -36.60 25.76 -15.29
C GLY A 899 -36.88 27.26 -15.48
N ARG A 900 -37.87 27.81 -14.76
CA ARG A 900 -38.20 29.23 -14.75
C ARG A 900 -37.05 30.02 -14.12
N GLN A 901 -36.58 31.04 -14.82
CA GLN A 901 -35.62 31.99 -14.26
C GLN A 901 -36.28 32.77 -13.12
N LEU A 902 -35.70 32.71 -11.92
CA LEU A 902 -36.18 33.46 -10.76
C LEU A 902 -35.65 34.90 -10.79
N TRP A 903 -34.36 35.04 -11.07
CA TRP A 903 -33.69 36.33 -11.23
C TRP A 903 -32.44 36.21 -12.12
N LYS A 904 -31.91 37.34 -12.58
CA LYS A 904 -30.63 37.44 -13.29
C LYS A 904 -29.83 38.64 -12.80
N THR A 905 -28.51 38.49 -12.73
CA THR A 905 -27.56 39.57 -12.41
C THR A 905 -26.46 39.55 -13.48
N VAL A 906 -26.25 40.69 -14.15
CA VAL A 906 -25.22 40.83 -15.20
C VAL A 906 -24.04 41.59 -14.62
N ARG A 907 -22.82 41.08 -14.82
CA ARG A 907 -21.58 41.72 -14.37
C ARG A 907 -20.61 41.94 -15.54
N HIS A 908 -19.88 43.05 -15.47
CA HIS A 908 -18.86 43.46 -16.44
C HIS A 908 -17.46 43.44 -15.81
N ASP A 909 -17.15 42.32 -15.13
CA ASP A 909 -15.84 42.10 -14.50
C ASP A 909 -14.71 41.97 -15.53
N PRO A 910 -13.45 42.29 -15.18
CA PRO A 910 -12.32 42.16 -16.07
C PRO A 910 -12.25 40.79 -16.78
N PRO A 911 -12.04 40.76 -18.10
CA PRO A 911 -12.10 39.54 -18.88
C PRO A 911 -10.93 38.60 -18.55
N ALA A 912 -11.25 37.31 -18.36
CA ALA A 912 -10.29 36.25 -18.03
C ALA A 912 -9.05 36.29 -18.97
N LYS A 913 -7.84 36.16 -18.43
CA LYS A 913 -6.62 36.12 -19.23
C LYS A 913 -6.07 34.69 -19.29
N LEU A 914 -5.86 34.17 -20.50
CA LEU A 914 -5.14 32.90 -20.68
C LEU A 914 -3.63 33.16 -20.53
N THR A 915 -3.14 33.32 -19.29
CA THR A 915 -1.72 33.64 -19.02
C THR A 915 -0.81 32.42 -18.85
N THR A 916 -1.37 31.22 -18.65
CA THR A 916 -0.58 30.01 -18.34
C THR A 916 -1.20 28.75 -18.95
N LEU A 917 -0.35 27.91 -19.57
CA LEU A 917 -0.73 26.64 -20.22
C LEU A 917 -1.02 25.48 -19.23
N HIS A 918 -1.34 25.77 -17.97
CA HIS A 918 -1.50 24.75 -16.92
C HIS A 918 -2.86 24.85 -16.20
N PHE A 919 -3.48 23.70 -15.93
CA PHE A 919 -4.88 23.59 -15.51
C PHE A 919 -5.21 24.30 -14.18
N MET A 920 -4.25 24.41 -13.25
CA MET A 920 -4.44 25.14 -12.00
C MET A 920 -4.51 26.67 -12.19
N GLY A 921 -3.80 27.22 -13.19
CA GLY A 921 -3.80 28.67 -13.46
C GLY A 921 -5.15 29.17 -13.98
N LEU A 922 -5.79 28.39 -14.85
CA LEU A 922 -7.13 28.66 -15.40
C LEU A 922 -8.19 28.91 -14.30
N ARG A 923 -8.19 28.10 -13.25
CA ARG A 923 -9.17 28.18 -12.14
C ARG A 923 -9.11 29.50 -11.36
N THR A 924 -8.04 30.27 -11.49
CA THR A 924 -7.89 31.57 -10.80
C THR A 924 -8.36 32.78 -11.60
N GLN A 925 -8.76 32.61 -12.87
CA GLN A 925 -9.04 33.73 -13.76
C GLN A 925 -10.38 33.63 -14.51
N ASP A 926 -11.01 32.46 -14.52
CA ASP A 926 -12.37 32.27 -15.01
C ASP A 926 -13.42 32.56 -13.92
N ASP A 927 -14.69 32.69 -14.32
CA ASP A 927 -15.81 32.82 -13.38
C ASP A 927 -15.97 31.55 -12.51
N TRP A 928 -16.47 31.70 -11.29
CA TRP A 928 -16.81 30.59 -10.41
C TRP A 928 -17.93 30.98 -9.44
N LEU A 929 -18.67 29.98 -8.93
CA LEU A 929 -19.60 30.17 -7.81
C LEU A 929 -19.69 28.92 -6.92
N SER A 930 -19.98 29.17 -5.65
CA SER A 930 -20.44 28.21 -4.63
C SER A 930 -21.61 28.83 -3.87
N TYR A 931 -22.45 28.02 -3.24
CA TYR A 931 -23.64 28.50 -2.51
C TYR A 931 -23.62 28.06 -1.04
N SER A 932 -23.92 28.99 -0.14
CA SER A 932 -24.19 28.73 1.28
C SER A 932 -25.71 28.68 1.48
N SER A 933 -26.22 27.50 1.84
CA SER A 933 -27.63 27.31 2.19
C SER A 933 -28.00 28.00 3.49
N GLU A 934 -27.05 28.07 4.43
CA GLU A 934 -27.22 28.61 5.78
C GLU A 934 -27.36 30.14 5.78
N GLN A 935 -26.53 30.83 4.99
CA GLN A 935 -26.60 32.28 4.84
C GLN A 935 -27.52 32.73 3.69
N ASN A 936 -28.00 31.78 2.86
CA ASN A 936 -28.69 32.06 1.59
C ASN A 936 -27.88 33.02 0.70
N LEU A 937 -26.56 32.79 0.60
CA LEU A 937 -25.61 33.61 -0.17
C LEU A 937 -24.92 32.78 -1.25
N ILE A 938 -24.83 33.34 -2.44
CA ILE A 938 -23.94 32.87 -3.50
C ILE A 938 -22.60 33.57 -3.32
N ILE A 939 -21.55 32.81 -3.03
CA ILE A 939 -20.18 33.30 -3.02
C ILE A 939 -19.60 33.02 -4.40
N ALA A 940 -19.25 34.08 -5.12
CA ALA A 940 -18.78 34.01 -6.50
C ALA A 940 -17.60 34.96 -6.71
N GLY A 941 -16.88 34.77 -7.81
CA GLY A 941 -15.73 35.63 -8.11
C GLY A 941 -15.14 35.42 -9.49
N LYS A 942 -14.18 36.30 -9.79
CA LYS A 942 -13.41 36.32 -11.03
C LYS A 942 -12.09 37.05 -10.77
N SER A 943 -10.97 36.50 -11.25
CA SER A 943 -9.64 37.09 -11.03
C SER A 943 -9.31 37.29 -9.53
N ASP A 944 -9.20 38.54 -9.11
CA ASP A 944 -8.81 39.05 -7.80
C ASP A 944 -10.00 39.58 -6.98
N ARG A 945 -11.23 39.42 -7.51
CA ARG A 945 -12.46 39.85 -6.85
C ARG A 945 -13.30 38.65 -6.41
N THR A 946 -13.81 38.74 -5.20
CA THR A 946 -14.84 37.84 -4.65
C THR A 946 -15.99 38.69 -4.14
N PHE A 947 -17.23 38.23 -4.34
CA PHE A 947 -18.45 38.93 -3.96
C PHE A 947 -19.52 37.94 -3.49
N ALA A 948 -20.46 38.44 -2.69
CA ALA A 948 -21.68 37.72 -2.34
C ALA A 948 -22.90 38.35 -3.01
N LEU A 949 -23.77 37.48 -3.53
CA LEU A 949 -25.13 37.83 -3.93
C LEU A 949 -26.15 37.12 -3.03
N ASN A 950 -27.26 37.78 -2.72
CA ASN A 950 -28.38 37.16 -2.02
C ASN A 950 -29.03 36.08 -2.92
N GLY A 951 -29.09 34.83 -2.46
CA GLY A 951 -29.56 33.68 -3.24
C GLY A 951 -31.03 33.76 -3.66
N SER A 952 -31.88 34.47 -2.91
CA SER A 952 -33.29 34.66 -3.26
C SER A 952 -33.54 35.78 -4.28
N THR A 953 -32.66 36.78 -4.39
CA THR A 953 -32.94 38.01 -5.17
C THR A 953 -31.88 38.39 -6.20
N GLY A 954 -30.67 37.81 -6.13
CA GLY A 954 -29.54 38.16 -6.99
C GLY A 954 -28.89 39.51 -6.67
N LYS A 955 -29.41 40.26 -5.68
CA LYS A 955 -28.87 41.56 -5.27
C LYS A 955 -27.47 41.40 -4.64
N PRO A 956 -26.52 42.31 -4.91
CA PRO A 956 -25.24 42.34 -4.22
C PRO A 956 -25.39 42.51 -2.70
N VAL A 957 -24.54 41.83 -1.95
CA VAL A 957 -24.44 41.97 -0.48
C VAL A 957 -23.09 42.57 -0.11
N TRP A 958 -22.00 42.04 -0.67
CA TRP A 958 -20.66 42.62 -0.54
C TRP A 958 -19.78 42.26 -1.74
N GLU A 959 -18.74 43.07 -1.99
CA GLU A 959 -17.65 42.80 -2.93
C GLU A 959 -16.33 43.22 -2.29
N LYS A 960 -15.29 42.39 -2.41
CA LYS A 960 -13.98 42.61 -1.80
C LYS A 960 -12.85 42.19 -2.76
N PRO A 961 -11.66 42.80 -2.67
CA PRO A 961 -10.46 42.42 -3.44
C PRO A 961 -9.81 41.13 -2.88
N ILE A 962 -10.61 40.09 -2.69
CA ILE A 962 -10.16 38.77 -2.24
C ILE A 962 -9.87 37.93 -3.48
N ARG A 963 -8.61 37.51 -3.61
CA ARG A 963 -8.18 36.59 -4.66
C ARG A 963 -8.83 35.23 -4.46
N GLY A 964 -9.93 34.99 -5.17
CA GLY A 964 -10.81 33.81 -5.02
C GLY A 964 -10.24 32.50 -5.57
N GLN A 965 -8.95 32.22 -5.34
CA GLN A 965 -8.24 31.05 -5.87
C GLN A 965 -9.04 29.76 -5.63
N GLN A 966 -9.69 29.23 -6.68
CA GLN A 966 -10.63 28.12 -6.54
C GLN A 966 -9.93 26.77 -6.37
N PRO A 967 -10.50 25.85 -5.55
CA PRO A 967 -11.78 25.97 -4.85
C PRO A 967 -11.70 26.80 -3.55
N LEU A 968 -12.79 27.46 -3.18
CA LEU A 968 -12.99 27.87 -1.78
C LEU A 968 -13.52 26.69 -0.98
N ILE A 969 -13.15 26.62 0.30
CA ILE A 969 -13.74 25.71 1.29
C ILE A 969 -14.82 26.51 2.02
N LEU A 970 -16.09 26.33 1.65
CA LEU A 970 -17.23 27.10 2.13
C LEU A 970 -17.96 26.32 3.23
N GLY A 971 -17.78 26.74 4.48
CA GLY A 971 -18.54 26.27 5.63
C GLY A 971 -19.82 27.09 5.87
N PRO A 972 -20.53 26.83 6.99
CA PRO A 972 -21.79 27.51 7.32
C PRO A 972 -21.67 29.03 7.56
N GLU A 973 -20.60 29.45 8.21
CA GLU A 973 -20.38 30.85 8.65
C GLU A 973 -19.11 31.45 8.02
N THR A 974 -18.14 30.61 7.66
CA THR A 974 -16.83 31.02 7.18
C THR A 974 -16.45 30.33 5.87
N PHE A 975 -15.59 30.96 5.09
CA PHE A 975 -14.93 30.33 3.96
C PHE A 975 -13.41 30.50 4.01
N ILE A 976 -12.69 29.49 3.56
CA ILE A 976 -11.22 29.47 3.52
C ILE A 976 -10.77 29.45 2.06
N ASN A 977 -9.89 30.39 1.69
CA ASN A 977 -9.30 30.43 0.36
C ASN A 977 -8.02 29.58 0.25
N GLN A 978 -7.54 29.34 -0.98
CA GLN A 978 -6.31 28.57 -1.21
C GLN A 978 -5.03 29.32 -0.80
N SER A 979 -5.12 30.59 -0.38
CA SER A 979 -4.04 31.28 0.35
C SER A 979 -4.08 31.00 1.87
N GLY A 980 -4.97 30.13 2.35
CA GLY A 980 -5.09 29.71 3.74
C GLY A 980 -5.80 30.70 4.68
N HIS A 981 -6.37 31.78 4.15
CA HIS A 981 -7.03 32.81 4.96
C HIS A 981 -8.52 32.52 5.13
N THR A 982 -9.04 32.78 6.34
CA THR A 982 -10.44 32.55 6.74
C THR A 982 -11.23 33.85 6.73
N TYR A 983 -12.35 33.86 6.02
CA TYR A 983 -13.25 35.00 5.90
C TYR A 983 -14.65 34.64 6.38
N GLU A 984 -15.40 35.62 6.82
CA GLU A 984 -16.83 35.47 7.11
C GLU A 984 -17.65 35.45 5.81
N VAL A 985 -18.62 34.54 5.71
CA VAL A 985 -19.53 34.42 4.55
C VAL A 985 -20.47 35.62 4.47
N GLY A 986 -20.93 36.13 5.62
CA GLY A 986 -21.90 37.23 5.73
C GLY A 986 -21.39 38.57 5.20
N THR A 987 -20.15 38.96 5.52
CA THR A 987 -19.58 40.28 5.14
C THR A 987 -18.35 40.23 4.22
N GLY A 988 -17.76 39.06 4.01
CA GLY A 988 -16.46 38.92 3.32
C GLY A 988 -15.29 39.47 4.13
N SER A 989 -15.46 39.75 5.41
CA SER A 989 -14.41 40.26 6.30
C SER A 989 -13.40 39.17 6.65
N LEU A 990 -12.12 39.52 6.73
CA LEU A 990 -11.05 38.62 7.16
C LEU A 990 -11.13 38.42 8.67
N LEU A 991 -11.36 37.19 9.12
CA LEU A 991 -11.49 36.87 10.56
C LEU A 991 -10.15 36.69 11.27
N ASN A 992 -9.11 36.30 10.52
CA ASN A 992 -7.79 36.03 11.07
C ASN A 992 -6.71 36.42 10.04
N GLY A 993 -5.79 37.32 10.42
CA GLY A 993 -4.67 37.76 9.58
C GLY A 993 -3.59 36.70 9.33
N SER A 994 -3.59 35.60 10.09
CA SER A 994 -2.66 34.47 9.91
C SER A 994 -3.29 33.35 9.06
N ALA A 995 -2.65 33.04 7.93
CA ALA A 995 -3.03 31.90 7.09
C ALA A 995 -2.83 30.55 7.81
N LEU A 996 -3.83 29.67 7.75
CA LEU A 996 -3.82 28.33 8.35
C LEU A 996 -2.83 27.38 7.66
N PHE A 997 -2.48 27.63 6.39
CA PHE A 997 -1.50 26.83 5.65
C PHE A 997 -0.77 27.66 4.58
N ARG A 998 0.34 27.12 4.09
CA ARG A 998 1.02 27.55 2.86
C ARG A 998 1.10 26.36 1.90
N HIS A 999 0.86 26.59 0.61
CA HIS A 999 0.92 25.52 -0.40
C HIS A 999 2.33 24.96 -0.59
N GLY A 1000 2.43 23.63 -0.73
CA GLY A 1000 3.65 22.93 -1.15
C GLY A 1000 3.31 21.79 -2.11
N GLY A 1001 3.50 22.00 -3.41
CA GLY A 1001 3.20 21.01 -4.46
C GLY A 1001 1.85 21.24 -5.18
N CYS A 1002 1.45 20.25 -5.97
CA CYS A 1002 0.50 20.43 -7.08
C CYS A 1002 -0.99 20.13 -6.80
N ASN A 1003 -1.48 20.23 -5.56
CA ASN A 1003 -2.91 20.06 -5.26
C ASN A 1003 -3.48 21.25 -4.47
N TYR A 1004 -4.82 21.33 -4.44
CA TYR A 1004 -5.57 22.32 -3.67
C TYR A 1004 -6.02 21.74 -2.33
N ALA A 1005 -6.15 22.58 -1.31
CA ALA A 1005 -6.74 22.23 -0.04
C ALA A 1005 -8.25 21.96 -0.18
N VAL A 1006 -8.74 20.98 0.58
CA VAL A 1006 -10.17 20.80 0.93
C VAL A 1006 -10.26 20.75 2.46
N GLY A 1007 -11.44 20.78 3.05
CA GLY A 1007 -11.55 20.75 4.50
C GLY A 1007 -12.90 20.26 4.99
N GLY A 1008 -13.07 20.29 6.31
CA GLY A 1008 -14.35 20.16 7.00
C GLY A 1008 -14.33 21.02 8.26
N LYS A 1009 -15.18 20.69 9.25
CA LYS A 1009 -15.28 21.46 10.49
C LYS A 1009 -13.97 21.52 11.30
N ASN A 1010 -13.31 20.36 11.47
CA ASN A 1010 -12.15 20.25 12.38
C ASN A 1010 -10.80 20.34 11.64
N LEU A 1011 -10.72 19.82 10.41
CA LEU A 1011 -9.46 19.63 9.68
C LEU A 1011 -9.50 20.19 8.26
N LEU A 1012 -8.35 20.72 7.82
CA LEU A 1012 -8.01 20.96 6.42
C LEU A 1012 -7.11 19.84 5.90
N PHE A 1013 -7.28 19.45 4.64
CA PHE A 1013 -6.51 18.40 3.97
C PHE A 1013 -5.85 18.96 2.71
N LEU A 1014 -4.52 18.84 2.62
CA LEU A 1014 -3.74 19.37 1.51
C LEU A 1014 -2.51 18.49 1.20
N ARG A 1015 -1.78 18.84 0.14
CA ARG A 1015 -0.40 18.41 -0.06
C ARG A 1015 0.54 19.53 0.39
N SER A 1016 1.52 19.15 1.22
CA SER A 1016 2.69 19.96 1.54
C SER A 1016 3.91 19.06 1.31
N ASN A 1017 4.21 18.85 0.03
CA ASN A 1017 5.05 17.79 -0.54
C ASN A 1017 4.54 16.36 -0.26
N CYS A 1018 4.28 15.96 0.99
CA CYS A 1018 3.52 14.75 1.35
C CYS A 1018 2.02 15.06 1.52
N ALA A 1019 1.21 14.04 1.77
CA ALA A 1019 -0.15 14.24 2.28
C ALA A 1019 -0.10 14.90 3.67
N THR A 1020 -1.02 15.81 3.96
CA THR A 1020 -0.98 16.66 5.17
C THR A 1020 -2.39 16.98 5.61
N TYR A 1021 -2.63 17.00 6.93
CA TYR A 1021 -3.78 17.68 7.50
C TYR A 1021 -3.35 18.82 8.43
N VAL A 1022 -4.20 19.82 8.58
CA VAL A 1022 -4.05 20.92 9.53
C VAL A 1022 -5.30 20.94 10.39
N ASP A 1023 -5.09 20.90 11.70
CA ASP A 1023 -6.14 21.11 12.69
C ASP A 1023 -6.48 22.60 12.76
N ILE A 1024 -7.77 22.93 12.60
CA ILE A 1024 -8.22 24.31 12.38
C ILE A 1024 -8.11 25.14 13.67
N ASP A 1025 -8.46 24.54 14.81
CA ASP A 1025 -8.51 25.22 16.11
C ASP A 1025 -7.11 25.47 16.66
N THR A 1026 -6.27 24.44 16.68
CA THR A 1026 -4.88 24.52 17.17
C THR A 1026 -3.91 25.11 16.16
N LYS A 1027 -4.31 25.19 14.88
CA LYS A 1027 -3.44 25.49 13.72
C LYS A 1027 -2.30 24.49 13.53
N GLN A 1028 -2.31 23.34 14.23
CA GLN A 1028 -1.24 22.36 14.16
C GLN A 1028 -1.28 21.59 12.83
N LYS A 1029 -0.13 21.53 12.15
CA LYS A 1029 0.07 20.81 10.90
C LYS A 1029 0.65 19.42 11.17
N TYR A 1030 0.03 18.39 10.60
CA TYR A 1030 0.46 17.01 10.69
C TYR A 1030 0.80 16.47 9.30
N ALA A 1031 2.04 16.04 9.12
CA ALA A 1031 2.47 15.34 7.91
C ALA A 1031 2.00 13.87 7.99
N ILE A 1032 1.23 13.42 7.00
CA ILE A 1032 1.09 11.98 6.74
C ILE A 1032 2.37 11.55 6.01
N ARG A 1033 3.43 11.37 6.81
CA ARG A 1033 4.79 11.05 6.36
C ARG A 1033 4.76 9.85 5.42
N ASN A 1034 5.70 9.81 4.48
CA ASN A 1034 5.87 8.73 3.51
C ASN A 1034 4.72 8.49 2.51
N LEU A 1035 3.67 9.31 2.53
CA LEU A 1035 2.52 9.21 1.62
C LEU A 1035 2.38 10.42 0.69
N ARG A 1036 1.83 10.14 -0.51
CA ARG A 1036 1.46 11.13 -1.52
C ARG A 1036 0.00 10.99 -1.93
N SER A 1037 -0.76 12.06 -1.73
CA SER A 1037 -2.09 12.24 -2.32
C SER A 1037 -2.01 12.55 -3.82
N GLY A 1038 -3.13 12.41 -4.52
CA GLY A 1038 -3.24 12.76 -5.94
C GLY A 1038 -2.97 14.25 -6.23
N CYS A 1039 -2.73 14.58 -7.51
CA CYS A 1039 -2.64 15.99 -7.94
C CYS A 1039 -4.02 16.67 -7.98
N SER A 1040 -5.10 15.93 -8.27
CA SER A 1040 -6.41 16.25 -7.69
C SER A 1040 -6.40 15.78 -6.25
N ASN A 1041 -6.87 16.61 -5.30
CA ASN A 1041 -6.89 16.20 -3.90
C ASN A 1041 -7.78 14.95 -3.72
N SER A 1042 -7.17 13.86 -3.26
CA SER A 1042 -7.77 12.53 -3.11
C SER A 1042 -8.06 12.19 -1.64
N LEU A 1043 -7.94 13.16 -0.73
CA LEU A 1043 -8.25 13.03 0.69
C LEU A 1043 -9.71 13.45 0.90
N VAL A 1044 -10.56 12.52 1.36
CA VAL A 1044 -12.00 12.73 1.52
C VAL A 1044 -12.44 12.38 2.93
N ALA A 1045 -12.80 13.39 3.72
CA ALA A 1045 -13.41 13.22 5.04
C ALA A 1045 -14.93 12.99 4.88
N ALA A 1046 -15.40 11.79 5.19
CA ALA A 1046 -16.81 11.41 5.12
C ALA A 1046 -17.08 10.03 5.75
N ASP A 1047 -18.35 9.78 6.11
CA ASP A 1047 -18.84 8.58 6.81
C ASP A 1047 -18.01 8.22 8.07
N GLY A 1048 -17.44 9.25 8.72
CA GLY A 1048 -16.59 9.18 9.91
C GLY A 1048 -15.10 8.93 9.66
N LEU A 1049 -14.67 8.88 8.39
CA LEU A 1049 -13.32 8.46 7.99
C LEU A 1049 -12.63 9.48 7.07
N LEU A 1050 -11.32 9.60 7.21
CA LEU A 1050 -10.46 10.17 6.18
C LEU A 1050 -10.11 9.07 5.16
N ASN A 1051 -10.81 9.06 4.03
CA ASN A 1051 -10.63 8.12 2.94
C ASN A 1051 -9.58 8.63 1.93
N ALA A 1052 -8.71 7.73 1.44
CA ALA A 1052 -7.65 8.07 0.50
C ALA A 1052 -7.36 6.92 -0.49
N PRO A 1053 -8.05 6.83 -1.64
CA PRO A 1053 -7.70 5.88 -2.69
C PRO A 1053 -6.37 6.26 -3.38
N CYS A 1054 -5.63 5.25 -3.85
CA CYS A 1054 -4.29 5.42 -4.39
C CYS A 1054 -4.25 6.02 -5.81
N PHE A 1055 -4.36 7.35 -5.92
CA PHE A 1055 -4.29 8.07 -7.20
C PHE A 1055 -2.89 8.64 -7.51
N SER A 1056 -1.87 8.28 -6.74
CA SER A 1056 -0.48 8.72 -6.92
C SER A 1056 0.31 7.85 -7.93
N VAL A 1057 -0.36 7.02 -8.71
CA VAL A 1057 0.33 5.91 -9.38
C VAL A 1057 0.92 6.28 -10.73
N GLY A 1058 2.11 5.74 -11.02
CA GLY A 1058 2.99 6.19 -12.10
C GLY A 1058 3.75 7.47 -11.78
N CYS A 1059 3.61 8.02 -10.56
CA CYS A 1059 4.64 8.89 -10.00
C CYS A 1059 5.93 8.06 -9.81
N VAL A 1060 7.04 8.54 -10.36
CA VAL A 1060 8.35 7.89 -10.18
C VAL A 1060 8.87 8.07 -8.74
N CYS A 1061 8.46 9.16 -8.11
CA CYS A 1061 8.79 9.59 -6.75
C CYS A 1061 8.75 8.43 -5.72
N ASN A 1062 9.84 8.27 -4.98
CA ASN A 1062 10.02 7.24 -3.94
C ASN A 1062 9.21 7.47 -2.66
N TYR A 1063 7.89 7.70 -2.71
CA TYR A 1063 7.06 7.55 -1.50
C TYR A 1063 7.02 6.05 -1.14
N PRO A 1064 7.50 5.63 0.05
CA PRO A 1064 7.70 4.21 0.34
C PRO A 1064 6.39 3.49 0.63
N ILE A 1065 5.38 4.22 1.11
CA ILE A 1065 4.00 3.74 1.16
C ILE A 1065 3.28 4.29 -0.08
N GLN A 1066 2.80 3.38 -0.93
CA GLN A 1066 1.93 3.72 -2.04
C GLN A 1066 0.76 2.74 -2.05
N THR A 1067 -0.33 3.14 -1.38
CA THR A 1067 -1.52 2.29 -1.21
C THR A 1067 -2.80 3.11 -1.09
N SER A 1068 -3.96 2.45 -1.18
CA SER A 1068 -5.24 2.99 -0.73
C SER A 1068 -5.40 2.76 0.77
N PHE A 1069 -5.97 3.73 1.50
CA PHE A 1069 -6.17 3.61 2.95
C PHE A 1069 -7.39 4.39 3.43
N ALA A 1070 -7.83 4.10 4.66
CA ALA A 1070 -8.67 5.00 5.45
C ALA A 1070 -8.07 5.22 6.85
N MET A 1071 -8.30 6.40 7.41
CA MET A 1071 -7.94 6.75 8.79
C MET A 1071 -9.16 7.21 9.58
N PHE A 1072 -9.14 6.98 10.88
CA PHE A 1072 -10.18 7.36 11.84
C PHE A 1072 -9.55 8.12 13.02
N HIS A 1073 -10.37 8.85 13.77
CA HIS A 1073 -9.92 9.53 14.98
C HIS A 1073 -9.62 8.53 16.11
N LEU A 1074 -8.40 8.57 16.64
CA LEU A 1074 -7.96 7.69 17.74
C LEU A 1074 -7.16 8.51 18.76
N PRO A 1075 -7.77 9.00 19.86
CA PRO A 1075 -7.13 9.90 20.81
C PRO A 1075 -5.76 9.46 21.33
N GLU A 1076 -5.60 8.18 21.71
CA GLU A 1076 -4.32 7.68 22.25
C GLU A 1076 -3.16 7.78 21.25
N SER A 1077 -3.46 7.84 19.94
CA SER A 1077 -2.42 8.01 18.92
C SER A 1077 -1.69 9.35 18.99
N ALA A 1078 -2.21 10.36 19.72
CA ALA A 1078 -1.54 11.65 19.94
C ALA A 1078 -0.10 11.48 20.42
N ALA A 1079 0.14 10.55 21.36
CA ALA A 1079 1.47 10.25 21.91
C ALA A 1079 2.39 9.50 20.93
N TRP A 1080 1.92 9.18 19.72
CA TRP A 1080 2.60 8.32 18.74
C TRP A 1080 3.04 9.10 17.48
N HIS A 1081 2.41 10.24 17.16
CA HIS A 1081 2.76 11.07 15.99
C HIS A 1081 4.13 11.75 16.07
N GLY A 1082 4.67 11.92 17.29
CA GLY A 1082 5.87 12.71 17.58
C GLY A 1082 5.58 14.22 17.55
N THR A 1083 6.04 14.97 18.56
CA THR A 1083 5.70 16.39 18.73
C THR A 1083 6.54 17.35 17.87
N SER A 1084 7.66 16.90 17.30
CA SER A 1084 8.43 17.62 16.28
C SER A 1084 9.40 16.68 15.53
N PRO A 1085 9.68 16.91 14.24
CA PRO A 1085 10.74 16.19 13.54
C PRO A 1085 12.11 16.60 14.07
N LEU A 1086 12.97 15.62 14.35
CA LEU A 1086 14.31 15.86 14.87
C LEU A 1086 15.24 16.36 13.75
N LYS A 1087 16.02 17.40 14.04
CA LYS A 1087 17.17 17.77 13.21
C LYS A 1087 18.22 16.65 13.35
N GLN A 1088 18.66 16.10 12.22
CA GLN A 1088 19.76 15.11 12.15
C GLN A 1088 21.12 15.76 12.40
#